data_AF-A0A4U7KZA1-F1
#
_entry.id   AF-A0A4U7KZA1-F1
#
_cell.length_a   1.000
_cell.length_b   1.000
_cell.length_c   1.000
_cell.angle_alpha   90.00
_cell.angle_beta   90.00
_cell.angle_gamma   90.00
#
_symmetry.space_group_name_H-M   'P 1'
#
loop_
_entity.id
_entity.type
_entity.pdbx_description
1 polymer ?
#
loop_
_entity_poly.entity_id
_entity_poly.type
_entity_poly.pdbx_seq_one_letter_code
_entity_poly.pdbx_strand_id
1 'polypeptide(L)'
;MVQPNHPTTEWTSLQDIFYRRTELYALNWGIDNLADYVVTAASNAGLVALIRDPTRLVSLGKASLLKPKILVYTAAGQLIESIPWDPSLRIVALDFNALEQLVVVLEEGNVRLYTLLSPCPAPADPTSSTSTSRNRPAPVEATSTSYYTQHSLGTEATETGVIDARVWAGGLVALVGAKRFVEWRFPGLDVDAEAGEYAGAVSLSGGGEFGFVLPSFDDEAVQSPTPELLPPYDASASYSSDASSLPTSWAVVPPSVSQSGRTTVLIAQGPTLLSLTRSAAGPSSIDTACQDMRLSRGPFHVIRPSPNGKLLALMTADLVLWVVSSDFSRSLSEFDIRASEAYQDASSIDNSFSSTDLGPTSSASSSGKGGIGGSGIREVQWCGNNTIALAFNDEVVMVGPFGDSIRYPYAGPTHLVGEVDGLRIIASDRHEFLQKVSDVSSRVFRPGSNDPAALLFEAAEQFSAKSSRADEGIRAIRSSLPDAVDCCLRAAAYEWDLTWQKRLLKAASFGKSFIDLYDPTAYIDMARTLRVLNSARNYQIGIPISYEQYVAAGPTALLSRLTAQNHHFLSLKIARYLHIRPDPILKHWARAKIARTRPALGGPASAISAAEERLCADIVQKFRIATTLNERIGELGGSDDDALAAGAFGDAHEADTLQKSTRSVSGDRGASVSFAEVAWTAWKAGRANLATRLLDHEARAIDQVPLLLNMREDKLALVKAIESGDTDLIYHVLLRLKKQLSRGDFFRIVQAPVSDAAVSAPGQNTQRSASKLASNRQYLSLASNLLEAYAKEVDRDLLKDFYYQDDRRTDSAILALQEANAIQNATESELPDKIFKLKTGMKFFSEDKERVLEAKLVDEQIRLLAFQQALEKEDGHRSQFTGLSLNETIRQLLFRNMSKKAEKLRSDFKVPDKRYWNIKLDTLVQSNDWDGLWAFANSKRSPIGYTPFIVKLVEHNHVQESMRFVPKIQDKADRNAFNGYLARLPNQTVANQLSDRFNE
;
A
#
# COMPACT_ATOMS: atom_id res chain seq x y z
N MET A 1 -49.80 -15.90 -13.14
CA MET A 1 -48.35 -15.94 -13.40
C MET A 1 -48.17 -16.03 -14.90
N VAL A 2 -47.68 -14.97 -15.53
CA VAL A 2 -47.31 -15.01 -16.95
C VAL A 2 -46.14 -15.98 -17.05
N GLN A 3 -46.22 -17.01 -17.91
CA GLN A 3 -45.07 -17.86 -18.13
C GLN A 3 -43.96 -17.01 -18.76
N PRO A 4 -42.71 -17.09 -18.27
CA PRO A 4 -41.62 -16.35 -18.88
C PRO A 4 -41.45 -16.83 -20.32
N ASN A 5 -41.19 -15.90 -21.23
CA ASN A 5 -40.90 -16.23 -22.62
C ASN A 5 -39.69 -17.17 -22.68
N HIS A 6 -39.69 -18.06 -23.68
CA HIS A 6 -38.57 -18.95 -23.90
C HIS A 6 -37.30 -18.14 -24.25
N PRO A 7 -36.09 -18.51 -23.80
CA PRO A 7 -34.89 -17.69 -24.01
C PRO A 7 -34.60 -17.44 -25.49
N THR A 8 -34.97 -18.39 -26.36
CA THR A 8 -34.80 -18.27 -27.81
C THR A 8 -35.68 -17.20 -28.47
N THR A 9 -36.69 -16.67 -27.77
CA THR A 9 -37.53 -15.59 -28.31
C THR A 9 -36.76 -14.29 -28.47
N GLU A 10 -35.69 -14.10 -27.70
CA GLU A 10 -34.80 -12.95 -27.78
C GLU A 10 -33.63 -13.18 -28.77
N TRP A 11 -33.56 -14.35 -29.42
CA TRP A 11 -32.44 -14.71 -30.28
C TRP A 11 -32.68 -14.26 -31.71
N THR A 12 -31.67 -13.59 -32.26
CA THR A 12 -31.61 -13.22 -33.68
C THR A 12 -30.40 -13.91 -34.29
N SER A 13 -30.59 -14.62 -35.40
CA SER A 13 -29.49 -15.23 -36.13
C SER A 13 -28.77 -14.20 -36.98
N LEU A 14 -27.45 -14.15 -36.83
CA LEU A 14 -26.54 -13.53 -37.79
C LEU A 14 -25.72 -14.68 -38.41
N GLN A 15 -26.20 -15.19 -39.53
CA GLN A 15 -25.73 -16.44 -40.14
C GLN A 15 -25.81 -17.62 -39.16
N ASP A 16 -24.69 -18.29 -38.89
CA ASP A 16 -24.58 -19.47 -38.03
C ASP A 16 -24.50 -19.13 -36.53
N ILE A 17 -24.37 -17.85 -36.18
CA ILE A 17 -24.23 -17.37 -34.81
C ILE A 17 -25.52 -16.68 -34.36
N PHE A 18 -25.97 -16.95 -33.14
CA PHE A 18 -27.09 -16.23 -32.54
C PHE A 18 -26.60 -15.11 -31.63
N TYR A 19 -27.31 -14.00 -31.69
CA TYR A 19 -27.20 -12.87 -30.78
C TYR A 19 -28.49 -12.73 -30.01
N ARG A 20 -28.39 -12.30 -28.76
CA ARG A 20 -29.56 -11.98 -27.93
C ARG A 20 -29.47 -10.56 -27.41
N ARG A 21 -30.63 -9.90 -27.38
CA ARG A 21 -30.80 -8.56 -26.83
C ARG A 21 -31.71 -8.65 -25.62
N THR A 22 -31.17 -8.37 -24.45
CA THR A 22 -31.90 -8.44 -23.18
C THR A 22 -32.07 -7.05 -22.60
N GLU A 23 -33.30 -6.65 -22.32
CA GLU A 23 -33.59 -5.42 -21.56
C GLU A 23 -33.19 -5.64 -20.10
N LEU A 24 -32.22 -4.88 -19.60
CA LEU A 24 -31.74 -4.98 -18.23
C LEU A 24 -32.62 -4.16 -17.29
N TYR A 25 -32.88 -2.90 -17.66
CA TYR A 25 -33.70 -1.96 -16.89
C TYR A 25 -34.48 -1.03 -17.81
N ALA A 26 -35.74 -0.76 -17.45
CA ALA A 26 -36.47 0.40 -17.96
C ALA A 26 -35.99 1.66 -17.24
N LEU A 27 -35.68 2.72 -17.99
CA LEU A 27 -35.12 3.96 -17.49
C LEU A 27 -36.19 5.06 -17.41
N ASN A 28 -36.52 5.48 -16.19
CA ASN A 28 -37.48 6.56 -15.91
C ASN A 28 -36.79 7.80 -15.32
N TRP A 29 -35.64 8.17 -15.90
CA TRP A 29 -34.74 9.22 -15.42
C TRP A 29 -35.03 10.65 -15.94
N GLY A 30 -36.09 10.83 -16.75
CA GLY A 30 -36.54 12.14 -17.21
C GLY A 30 -35.67 12.79 -18.29
N ILE A 31 -34.87 11.97 -19.01
CA ILE A 31 -34.06 12.41 -20.15
C ILE A 31 -34.81 12.08 -21.44
N ASP A 32 -35.27 13.12 -22.13
CA ASP A 32 -36.06 12.97 -23.36
C ASP A 32 -35.19 12.56 -24.57
N ASN A 33 -33.99 13.13 -24.68
CA ASN A 33 -33.09 12.93 -25.81
C ASN A 33 -31.62 12.88 -25.35
N LEU A 34 -30.93 11.77 -25.58
CA LEU A 34 -29.52 11.61 -25.19
C LEU A 34 -28.57 12.45 -26.06
N ALA A 35 -28.96 12.86 -27.26
CA ALA A 35 -28.15 13.75 -28.11
C ALA A 35 -27.87 15.12 -27.49
N ASP A 36 -28.65 15.50 -26.47
CA ASP A 36 -28.45 16.71 -25.71
C ASP A 36 -27.31 16.59 -24.68
N TYR A 37 -26.73 15.42 -24.50
CA TYR A 37 -25.75 15.18 -23.45
C TYR A 37 -24.48 14.56 -24.01
N VAL A 38 -23.35 14.93 -23.42
CA VAL A 38 -22.15 14.10 -23.43
C VAL A 38 -22.38 13.02 -22.38
N VAL A 39 -22.45 11.76 -22.83
CA VAL A 39 -22.75 10.59 -22.01
C VAL A 39 -21.49 9.75 -21.88
N THR A 40 -21.24 9.23 -20.68
CA THR A 40 -20.22 8.21 -20.43
C THR A 40 -20.73 7.21 -19.41
N ALA A 41 -20.23 5.97 -19.46
CA ALA A 41 -20.57 4.93 -18.51
C ALA A 41 -19.33 4.16 -18.08
N ALA A 42 -19.28 3.83 -16.79
CA ALA A 42 -18.23 2.98 -16.25
C ALA A 42 -18.34 1.55 -16.77
N SER A 43 -17.18 0.95 -17.07
CA SER A 43 -17.06 -0.46 -17.47
C SER A 43 -17.69 -1.43 -16.46
N ASN A 44 -18.07 -2.63 -16.93
CA ASN A 44 -18.70 -3.67 -16.12
C ASN A 44 -19.99 -3.22 -15.43
N ALA A 45 -20.80 -2.41 -16.13
CA ALA A 45 -22.12 -1.99 -15.65
C ALA A 45 -22.13 -1.04 -14.44
N GLY A 46 -21.14 -0.15 -14.35
CA GLY A 46 -21.07 0.83 -13.27
C GLY A 46 -21.97 2.05 -13.48
N LEU A 47 -21.55 3.20 -12.98
CA LEU A 47 -22.29 4.45 -13.04
C LEU A 47 -22.34 5.06 -14.45
N VAL A 48 -23.37 5.86 -14.73
CA VAL A 48 -23.53 6.63 -15.97
C VAL A 48 -23.45 8.11 -15.63
N ALA A 49 -22.58 8.88 -16.29
CA ALA A 49 -22.48 10.32 -16.12
C ALA A 49 -22.94 11.05 -17.39
N LEU A 50 -23.67 12.15 -17.19
CA LEU A 50 -24.19 12.99 -18.24
C LEU A 50 -23.88 14.46 -17.93
N ILE A 51 -23.42 15.20 -18.93
CA ILE A 51 -23.39 16.67 -18.89
C ILE A 51 -24.05 17.20 -20.15
N ARG A 52 -24.82 18.29 -20.03
CA ARG A 52 -25.44 18.94 -21.19
C ARG A 52 -24.35 19.35 -22.19
N ASP A 53 -24.51 18.93 -23.44
CA ASP A 53 -23.65 19.38 -24.53
C ASP A 53 -23.87 20.89 -24.76
N PRO A 54 -22.85 21.74 -24.56
CA PRO A 54 -22.98 23.19 -24.70
C PRO A 54 -23.19 23.63 -26.16
N THR A 55 -22.91 22.78 -27.14
CA THR A 55 -23.08 23.10 -28.57
C THR A 55 -24.54 23.01 -29.04
N ARG A 56 -25.42 22.45 -28.20
CA ARG A 56 -26.81 22.17 -28.53
C ARG A 56 -27.73 23.24 -27.95
N LEU A 57 -28.73 23.64 -28.75
CA LEU A 57 -29.68 24.69 -28.38
C LEU A 57 -30.60 24.27 -27.22
N VAL A 58 -31.00 25.25 -26.40
CA VAL A 58 -31.97 25.06 -25.31
C VAL A 58 -33.24 25.84 -25.63
N SER A 59 -34.40 25.18 -25.55
CA SER A 59 -35.69 25.86 -25.74
C SER A 59 -35.93 26.91 -24.65
N LEU A 60 -36.46 28.08 -25.02
CA LEU A 60 -36.63 29.27 -24.15
C LEU A 60 -37.39 29.01 -22.83
N GLY A 61 -38.17 27.93 -22.72
CA GLY A 61 -38.89 27.54 -21.49
C GLY A 61 -38.10 26.67 -20.50
N LYS A 62 -36.91 26.17 -20.85
CA LYS A 62 -36.07 25.28 -20.01
C LYS A 62 -34.80 25.97 -19.49
N ALA A 63 -34.91 27.24 -19.07
CA ALA A 63 -33.77 28.06 -18.63
C ALA A 63 -32.96 27.47 -17.45
N SER A 64 -33.56 26.61 -16.62
CA SER A 64 -32.86 25.89 -15.55
C SER A 64 -31.75 24.94 -16.07
N LEU A 65 -31.85 24.48 -17.32
CA LEU A 65 -30.83 23.65 -17.99
C LEU A 65 -29.59 24.44 -18.43
N LEU A 66 -29.63 25.78 -18.36
CA LEU A 66 -28.48 26.63 -18.72
C LEU A 66 -27.40 26.66 -17.63
N LYS A 67 -27.70 26.22 -16.39
CA LYS A 67 -26.68 26.04 -15.35
C LYS A 67 -26.04 24.67 -15.55
N PRO A 68 -24.77 24.58 -16.01
CA PRO A 68 -24.16 23.29 -16.31
C PRO A 68 -23.99 22.49 -15.02
N LYS A 69 -24.34 21.21 -15.10
CA LYS A 69 -24.19 20.24 -14.02
C LYS A 69 -23.80 18.90 -14.63
N ILE A 70 -22.96 18.16 -13.92
CA ILE A 70 -22.70 16.76 -14.22
C ILE A 70 -23.68 15.94 -13.37
N LEU A 71 -24.55 15.19 -14.04
CA LEU A 71 -25.52 14.30 -13.43
C LEU A 71 -24.94 12.89 -13.45
N VAL A 72 -24.93 12.20 -12.32
CA VAL A 72 -24.44 10.82 -12.22
C VAL A 72 -25.58 9.91 -11.77
N TYR A 73 -25.84 8.86 -12.56
CA TYR A 73 -26.90 7.89 -12.37
C TYR A 73 -26.33 6.49 -12.14
N THR A 74 -27.10 5.62 -11.49
CA THR A 74 -26.87 4.16 -11.59
C THR A 74 -27.14 3.68 -13.02
N ALA A 75 -26.68 2.48 -13.37
CA ALA A 75 -27.05 1.85 -14.64
C ALA A 75 -28.56 1.60 -14.79
N ALA A 76 -29.32 1.64 -13.68
CA ALA A 76 -30.78 1.53 -13.63
C ALA A 76 -31.51 2.88 -13.74
N GLY A 77 -30.80 3.99 -13.99
CA GLY A 77 -31.40 5.31 -14.18
C GLY A 77 -31.78 6.04 -12.88
N GLN A 78 -31.24 5.63 -11.73
CA GLN A 78 -31.47 6.34 -10.47
C GLN A 78 -30.41 7.44 -10.29
N LEU A 79 -30.84 8.70 -10.12
CA LEU A 79 -29.92 9.81 -9.90
C LEU A 79 -29.23 9.67 -8.54
N ILE A 80 -27.89 9.69 -8.54
CA ILE A 80 -27.04 9.55 -7.36
C ILE A 80 -26.47 10.91 -6.94
N GLU A 81 -25.86 11.63 -7.88
CA GLU A 81 -25.19 12.91 -7.64
C GLU A 81 -25.53 13.92 -8.73
N SER A 82 -25.59 15.19 -8.34
CA SER A 82 -25.74 16.33 -9.24
C SER A 82 -24.65 17.35 -8.91
N ILE A 83 -23.54 17.26 -9.62
CA ILE A 83 -22.35 18.07 -9.38
C ILE A 83 -22.52 19.41 -10.12
N PRO A 84 -22.52 20.56 -9.42
CA PRO A 84 -22.53 21.85 -10.08
C PRO A 84 -21.24 22.03 -10.89
N TRP A 85 -21.36 22.56 -12.11
CA TRP A 85 -20.21 22.81 -12.97
C TRP A 85 -20.05 24.30 -13.25
N ASP A 86 -18.80 24.73 -13.41
CA ASP A 86 -18.48 26.11 -13.79
C ASP A 86 -18.48 26.21 -15.32
N PRO A 87 -19.36 27.05 -15.93
CA PRO A 87 -19.41 27.20 -17.38
C PRO A 87 -18.11 27.74 -18.00
N SER A 88 -17.22 28.37 -17.22
CA SER A 88 -15.91 28.85 -17.72
C SER A 88 -14.92 27.73 -17.96
N LEU A 89 -15.11 26.56 -17.32
CA LEU A 89 -14.22 25.41 -17.44
C LEU A 89 -14.73 24.46 -18.51
N ARG A 90 -14.06 24.43 -19.66
CA ARG A 90 -14.41 23.54 -20.77
C ARG A 90 -13.94 22.10 -20.47
N ILE A 91 -14.88 21.17 -20.51
CA ILE A 91 -14.60 19.72 -20.42
C ILE A 91 -14.22 19.22 -21.80
N VAL A 92 -13.06 18.57 -21.90
CA VAL A 92 -12.58 17.90 -23.11
C VAL A 92 -12.96 16.42 -23.11
N ALA A 93 -12.79 15.74 -21.97
CA ALA A 93 -13.18 14.34 -21.84
C ALA A 93 -13.81 14.06 -20.46
N LEU A 94 -14.76 13.13 -20.45
CA LEU A 94 -15.52 12.70 -19.28
C LEU A 94 -15.60 11.17 -19.29
N ASP A 95 -15.08 10.50 -18.26
CA ASP A 95 -15.10 9.03 -18.17
C ASP A 95 -14.95 8.53 -16.73
N PHE A 96 -14.94 7.22 -16.52
CA PHE A 96 -14.67 6.57 -15.23
C PHE A 96 -13.41 5.72 -15.26
N ASN A 97 -12.67 5.71 -14.15
CA ASN A 97 -11.54 4.80 -13.97
C ASN A 97 -11.97 3.46 -13.32
N ALA A 98 -11.02 2.53 -13.13
CA ALA A 98 -11.27 1.23 -12.50
C ALA A 98 -11.80 1.31 -11.05
N LEU A 99 -11.60 2.43 -10.37
CA LEU A 99 -12.07 2.68 -9.00
C LEU A 99 -13.47 3.34 -8.95
N GLU A 100 -14.16 3.43 -10.10
CA GLU A 100 -15.43 4.17 -10.26
C GLU A 100 -15.34 5.66 -9.89
N GLN A 101 -14.14 6.25 -9.98
CA GLN A 101 -14.00 7.69 -9.87
C GLN A 101 -14.33 8.34 -11.20
N LEU A 102 -15.10 9.42 -11.17
CA LEU A 102 -15.41 10.20 -12.35
C LEU A 102 -14.19 11.08 -12.70
N VAL A 103 -13.66 10.88 -13.89
CA VAL A 103 -12.52 11.57 -14.48
C VAL A 103 -13.04 12.68 -15.38
N VAL A 104 -12.62 13.92 -15.09
CA VAL A 104 -12.93 15.08 -15.91
C VAL A 104 -11.63 15.72 -16.38
N VAL A 105 -11.40 15.72 -17.70
CA VAL A 105 -10.24 16.34 -18.34
C VAL A 105 -10.63 17.74 -18.83
N LEU A 106 -9.87 18.74 -18.42
CA LEU A 106 -10.11 20.15 -18.76
C LEU A 106 -9.19 20.59 -19.91
N GLU A 107 -9.70 21.53 -20.71
CA GLU A 107 -8.93 22.16 -21.80
C GLU A 107 -7.64 22.84 -21.30
N GLU A 108 -7.61 23.34 -20.06
CA GLU A 108 -6.45 24.01 -19.46
C GLU A 108 -5.31 23.05 -19.04
N GLY A 109 -5.37 21.75 -19.38
CA GLY A 109 -4.33 20.78 -19.00
C GLY A 109 -4.45 20.22 -17.58
N ASN A 110 -5.63 20.34 -16.96
CA ASN A 110 -5.92 19.84 -15.63
C ASN A 110 -6.89 18.64 -15.67
N VAL A 111 -6.71 17.68 -14.78
CA VAL A 111 -7.61 16.52 -14.60
C VAL A 111 -8.19 16.54 -13.19
N ARG A 112 -9.50 16.40 -13.09
CA ARG A 112 -10.21 16.25 -11.82
C ARG A 112 -10.67 14.81 -11.64
N LEU A 113 -10.25 14.19 -10.54
CA LEU A 113 -10.71 12.87 -10.11
C LEU A 113 -11.75 13.03 -9.00
N TYR A 114 -13.01 12.82 -9.33
CA TYR A 114 -14.14 12.91 -8.41
C TYR A 114 -14.34 11.59 -7.67
N THR A 115 -14.30 11.65 -6.34
CA THR A 115 -14.79 10.58 -5.48
C THR A 115 -16.23 10.89 -5.11
N LEU A 116 -17.14 10.06 -5.62
CA LEU A 116 -18.58 10.22 -5.42
C LEU A 116 -19.01 9.57 -4.10
N LEU A 117 -20.19 9.99 -3.60
CA LEU A 117 -20.84 9.40 -2.44
C LEU A 117 -20.00 9.40 -1.14
N SER A 118 -18.97 10.24 -1.07
CA SER A 118 -18.03 10.39 0.03
C SER A 118 -17.84 11.88 0.35
N PRO A 119 -17.99 12.30 1.62
CA PRO A 119 -17.78 13.70 1.98
C PRO A 119 -16.33 14.12 1.77
N CYS A 120 -16.10 15.41 1.51
CA CYS A 120 -14.76 15.96 1.42
C CYS A 120 -13.98 15.73 2.74
N PRO A 121 -12.74 15.20 2.69
CA PRO A 121 -11.86 15.18 3.85
C PRO A 121 -11.56 16.62 4.31
N ALA A 122 -11.44 16.86 5.62
CA ALA A 122 -11.09 18.20 6.09
C ALA A 122 -9.71 18.63 5.55
N PRO A 123 -9.53 19.91 5.20
CA PRO A 123 -8.22 20.44 4.81
C PRO A 123 -7.26 20.29 6.00
N ALA A 124 -6.07 19.74 5.74
CA ALA A 124 -5.02 19.67 6.76
C ALA A 124 -4.60 21.10 7.16
N ASP A 125 -4.45 21.36 8.46
CA ASP A 125 -4.04 22.68 8.97
C ASP A 125 -2.75 23.16 8.27
N PRO A 126 -2.74 24.36 7.67
CA PRO A 126 -1.61 24.87 6.89
C PRO A 126 -0.35 25.13 7.73
N THR A 127 -0.44 25.07 9.06
CA THR A 127 0.67 25.29 10.00
C THR A 127 1.53 24.03 10.24
N SER A 128 1.13 22.88 9.70
CA SER A 128 1.78 21.59 9.97
C SER A 128 2.75 21.09 8.88
N SER A 129 2.93 21.83 7.78
CA SER A 129 3.71 21.36 6.63
C SER A 129 5.22 21.33 6.90
N THR A 130 5.76 20.15 7.20
CA THR A 130 7.16 19.83 6.93
C THR A 130 7.40 19.75 5.42
N SER A 131 8.59 20.16 4.98
CA SER A 131 8.98 20.49 3.60
C SER A 131 8.90 19.35 2.56
N THR A 132 8.42 18.15 2.91
CA THR A 132 8.34 16.98 2.01
C THR A 132 6.94 16.66 1.49
N SER A 133 5.88 17.36 1.92
CA SER A 133 4.48 17.08 1.54
C SER A 133 3.92 17.94 0.38
N ARG A 134 4.73 18.75 -0.29
CA ARG A 134 4.24 19.78 -1.25
C ARG A 134 3.57 19.26 -2.53
N ASN A 135 3.65 17.97 -2.85
CA ASN A 135 3.17 17.44 -4.14
C ASN A 135 1.82 16.71 -4.12
N ARG A 136 1.12 16.59 -2.99
CA ARG A 136 -0.19 15.91 -2.97
C ARG A 136 -1.33 16.91 -3.15
N PRO A 137 -2.19 16.74 -4.18
CA PRO A 137 -3.28 17.69 -4.40
C PRO A 137 -4.32 17.63 -3.27
N ALA A 138 -4.72 18.81 -2.82
CA ALA A 138 -5.72 18.96 -1.77
C ALA A 138 -7.12 18.57 -2.31
N PRO A 139 -7.93 17.84 -1.53
CA PRO A 139 -9.31 17.56 -1.92
C PRO A 139 -10.16 18.83 -1.85
N VAL A 140 -11.03 19.03 -2.84
CA VAL A 140 -11.94 20.16 -2.95
C VAL A 140 -13.38 19.64 -2.91
N GLU A 141 -14.21 20.19 -2.02
CA GLU A 141 -15.62 19.83 -1.90
C GLU A 141 -16.39 20.24 -3.17
N ALA A 142 -17.10 19.29 -3.78
CA ALA A 142 -17.95 19.53 -4.94
C ALA A 142 -19.44 19.55 -4.55
N THR A 143 -19.85 18.57 -3.74
CA THR A 143 -21.16 18.52 -3.09
C THR A 143 -20.96 18.07 -1.64
N SER A 144 -22.02 18.07 -0.82
CA SER A 144 -21.95 17.53 0.55
C SER A 144 -21.52 16.06 0.64
N THR A 145 -21.58 15.35 -0.48
CA THR A 145 -21.34 13.92 -0.64
C THR A 145 -20.37 13.60 -1.77
N SER A 146 -19.65 14.58 -2.32
CA SER A 146 -18.61 14.34 -3.30
C SER A 146 -17.49 15.37 -3.22
N TYR A 147 -16.29 14.95 -3.57
CA TYR A 147 -15.12 15.83 -3.65
C TYR A 147 -14.23 15.40 -4.81
N TYR A 148 -13.39 16.30 -5.30
CA TYR A 148 -12.39 15.97 -6.29
C TYR A 148 -10.98 16.30 -5.83
N THR A 149 -10.00 15.66 -6.46
CA THR A 149 -8.60 16.08 -6.43
C THR A 149 -8.20 16.53 -7.84
N GLN A 150 -7.50 17.66 -7.93
CA GLN A 150 -7.07 18.22 -9.21
C GLN A 150 -5.59 17.93 -9.44
N HIS A 151 -5.25 17.43 -10.62
CA HIS A 151 -3.90 17.05 -11.05
C HIS A 151 -3.58 17.79 -12.36
N SER A 152 -2.31 18.15 -12.56
CA SER A 152 -1.85 18.71 -13.85
C SER A 152 -1.34 17.58 -14.74
N LEU A 153 -1.62 17.68 -16.05
CA LEU A 153 -1.08 16.78 -17.07
C LEU A 153 0.37 17.09 -17.47
N GLY A 154 0.98 18.14 -16.88
CA GLY A 154 2.33 18.60 -17.19
C GLY A 154 2.33 19.95 -17.89
N THR A 155 3.52 20.56 -17.99
CA THR A 155 3.70 21.94 -18.48
C THR A 155 3.19 22.12 -19.90
N GLU A 156 3.46 21.17 -20.79
CA GLU A 156 3.04 21.23 -22.20
C GLU A 156 1.51 21.30 -22.36
N ALA A 157 0.78 20.49 -21.58
CA ALA A 157 -0.68 20.51 -21.57
C ALA A 157 -1.25 21.81 -20.96
N THR A 158 -0.59 22.35 -19.93
CA THR A 158 -1.05 23.62 -19.31
C THR A 158 -0.74 24.85 -20.15
N GLU A 159 0.33 24.83 -20.95
CA GLU A 159 0.71 25.96 -21.82
C GLU A 159 -0.04 25.98 -23.14
N THR A 160 -0.25 24.80 -23.75
CA THR A 160 -0.87 24.69 -25.08
C THR A 160 -2.33 24.25 -25.06
N GLY A 161 -2.82 23.83 -23.89
CA GLY A 161 -4.16 23.28 -23.71
C GLY A 161 -4.30 21.84 -24.22
N VAL A 162 -5.43 21.21 -23.90
CA VAL A 162 -5.80 19.86 -24.34
C VAL A 162 -6.86 19.97 -25.43
N ILE A 163 -6.60 19.34 -26.57
CA ILE A 163 -7.51 19.29 -27.72
C ILE A 163 -8.53 18.15 -27.57
N ASP A 164 -8.03 16.96 -27.25
CA ASP A 164 -8.84 15.73 -27.12
C ASP A 164 -8.18 14.79 -26.09
N ALA A 165 -8.95 13.88 -25.47
CA ALA A 165 -8.40 12.89 -24.54
C ALA A 165 -9.19 11.57 -24.55
N ARG A 166 -8.47 10.47 -24.36
CA ARG A 166 -9.01 9.11 -24.26
C ARG A 166 -8.64 8.50 -22.91
N VAL A 167 -9.64 8.05 -22.17
CA VAL A 167 -9.47 7.44 -20.85
C VAL A 167 -9.63 5.92 -20.97
N TRP A 168 -8.87 5.17 -20.18
CA TRP A 168 -9.09 3.74 -19.93
C TRP A 168 -9.03 3.47 -18.43
N ALA A 169 -9.29 2.23 -18.03
CA ALA A 169 -9.41 1.83 -16.62
C ALA A 169 -8.24 2.27 -15.71
N GLY A 170 -7.01 2.37 -16.22
CA GLY A 170 -5.79 2.67 -15.46
C GLY A 170 -5.08 4.00 -15.79
N GLY A 171 -5.59 4.79 -16.73
CA GLY A 171 -4.96 6.05 -17.11
C GLY A 171 -5.69 6.77 -18.25
N LEU A 172 -5.04 7.79 -18.80
CA LEU A 172 -5.51 8.52 -19.97
C LEU A 172 -4.36 8.92 -20.88
N VAL A 173 -4.68 9.21 -22.14
CA VAL A 173 -3.80 9.89 -23.08
C VAL A 173 -4.52 11.15 -23.55
N ALA A 174 -3.82 12.28 -23.59
CA ALA A 174 -4.33 13.57 -24.02
C ALA A 174 -3.56 14.08 -25.25
N LEU A 175 -4.25 14.50 -26.30
CA LEU A 175 -3.69 15.26 -27.42
C LEU A 175 -3.66 16.74 -27.03
N VAL A 176 -2.47 17.32 -26.94
CA VAL A 176 -2.27 18.73 -26.52
C VAL A 176 -2.10 19.67 -27.70
N GLY A 177 -2.24 20.98 -27.46
CA GLY A 177 -2.11 22.04 -28.48
C GLY A 177 -0.78 22.04 -29.23
N ALA A 178 0.28 21.57 -28.58
CA ALA A 178 1.59 21.30 -29.20
C ALA A 178 1.58 20.13 -30.22
N LYS A 179 0.41 19.55 -30.53
CA LYS A 179 0.23 18.37 -31.39
C LYS A 179 0.96 17.12 -30.91
N ARG A 180 1.15 17.02 -29.59
CA ARG A 180 1.76 15.85 -28.95
C ARG A 180 0.73 15.08 -28.14
N PHE A 181 1.04 13.82 -27.87
CA PHE A 181 0.24 13.01 -26.96
C PHE A 181 0.92 12.96 -25.59
N VAL A 182 0.15 13.08 -24.52
CA VAL A 182 0.62 13.00 -23.14
C VAL A 182 -0.09 11.85 -22.46
N GLU A 183 0.67 10.83 -22.05
CA GLU A 183 0.16 9.72 -21.23
C GLU A 183 0.18 10.14 -19.75
N TRP A 184 -0.93 9.92 -19.04
CA TRP A 184 -1.02 10.12 -17.59
C TRP A 184 -1.66 8.92 -16.89
N ARG A 185 -1.06 8.45 -15.79
CA ARG A 185 -1.55 7.30 -15.01
C ARG A 185 -2.27 7.74 -13.74
N PHE A 186 -3.38 7.04 -13.44
CA PHE A 186 -4.17 7.37 -12.26
C PHE A 186 -3.44 6.96 -10.97
N PRO A 187 -3.33 7.85 -9.96
CA PRO A 187 -2.69 7.52 -8.69
C PRO A 187 -3.36 6.34 -7.98
N GLY A 188 -2.57 5.37 -7.52
CA GLY A 188 -3.07 4.21 -6.78
C GLY A 188 -3.64 3.08 -7.65
N LEU A 189 -3.44 3.16 -8.97
CA LEU A 189 -3.79 2.11 -9.95
C LEU A 189 -2.56 1.55 -10.68
N ASP A 190 -1.36 1.66 -10.09
CA ASP A 190 -0.14 1.12 -10.69
C ASP A 190 -0.24 -0.40 -10.89
N VAL A 191 0.07 -0.82 -12.12
CA VAL A 191 -0.03 -2.20 -12.58
C VAL A 191 1.26 -2.91 -12.17
N ASP A 192 1.21 -3.69 -11.08
CA ASP A 192 2.21 -4.75 -10.89
C ASP A 192 1.92 -5.82 -11.96
N ALA A 193 2.76 -5.85 -13.00
CA ALA A 193 2.59 -6.72 -14.18
C ALA A 193 2.65 -8.24 -13.88
N GLU A 194 2.84 -8.65 -12.63
CA GLU A 194 2.91 -10.08 -12.25
C GLU A 194 1.67 -10.61 -11.51
N ALA A 195 0.70 -9.77 -11.13
CA ALA A 195 -0.52 -10.23 -10.49
C ALA A 195 -1.75 -9.71 -11.24
N GLY A 196 -2.45 -10.60 -11.95
CA GLY A 196 -3.73 -10.34 -12.60
C GLY A 196 -4.90 -10.08 -11.64
N GLU A 197 -4.65 -9.40 -10.51
CA GLU A 197 -5.66 -9.04 -9.52
C GLU A 197 -5.71 -7.52 -9.36
N TYR A 198 -6.84 -6.92 -9.73
CA TYR A 198 -7.22 -5.58 -9.28
C TYR A 198 -7.51 -5.62 -7.78
N ALA A 199 -6.47 -5.67 -6.96
CA ALA A 199 -6.56 -5.73 -5.51
C ALA A 199 -5.87 -4.52 -4.86
N GLY A 200 -6.59 -3.39 -4.80
CA GLY A 200 -6.70 -2.47 -3.65
C GLY A 200 -5.51 -2.12 -2.76
N ALA A 201 -4.25 -2.29 -3.19
CA ALA A 201 -3.08 -1.87 -2.46
C ALA A 201 -2.73 -0.43 -2.84
N VAL A 202 -3.08 0.51 -1.97
CA VAL A 202 -2.59 1.89 -2.07
C VAL A 202 -1.07 1.86 -1.87
N SER A 203 -0.29 1.89 -2.96
CA SER A 203 1.13 2.16 -2.85
C SER A 203 1.32 3.57 -2.28
N LEU A 204 1.93 3.64 -1.09
CA LEU A 204 2.24 4.88 -0.38
C LEU A 204 3.63 5.44 -0.75
N SER A 205 4.30 4.86 -1.75
CA SER A 205 5.62 5.24 -2.21
C SER A 205 5.66 5.29 -3.74
N GLY A 206 5.51 6.48 -4.31
CA GLY A 206 5.55 6.68 -5.76
C GLY A 206 5.48 8.15 -6.13
N GLY A 207 6.41 8.96 -5.63
CA GLY A 207 6.63 10.31 -6.14
C GLY A 207 7.43 10.24 -7.44
N GLY A 208 6.74 10.15 -8.56
CA GLY A 208 7.31 10.33 -9.90
C GLY A 208 6.37 11.21 -10.72
N GLU A 209 6.92 12.01 -11.64
CA GLU A 209 6.12 12.77 -12.61
C GLU A 209 5.24 11.80 -13.40
N PHE A 210 3.92 11.88 -13.20
CA PHE A 210 2.95 10.92 -13.76
C PHE A 210 2.66 11.14 -15.25
N GLY A 211 3.32 12.09 -15.90
CA GLY A 211 3.11 12.48 -17.29
C GLY A 211 4.30 12.11 -18.17
N PHE A 212 4.04 11.44 -19.29
CA PHE A 212 5.04 11.17 -20.33
C PHE A 212 4.57 11.74 -21.67
N VAL A 213 5.42 12.53 -22.31
CA VAL A 213 5.18 13.03 -23.66
C VAL A 213 5.55 11.91 -24.65
N LEU A 214 4.59 11.54 -25.50
CA LEU A 214 4.78 10.62 -26.61
C LEU A 214 5.39 11.37 -27.81
N PRO A 215 6.05 10.65 -28.74
CA PRO A 215 6.70 11.23 -29.92
C PRO A 215 5.76 12.14 -30.73
N SER A 216 6.33 13.17 -31.36
CA SER A 216 5.61 14.01 -32.33
C SER A 216 5.51 13.31 -33.69
N PHE A 217 4.41 13.52 -34.42
CA PHE A 217 4.27 13.06 -35.81
C PHE A 217 4.92 14.02 -36.83
N ASP A 218 5.36 15.20 -36.39
CA ASP A 218 5.96 16.26 -37.23
C ASP A 218 7.49 16.13 -37.43
N ASP A 219 8.15 15.08 -36.92
CA ASP A 219 9.60 14.90 -37.10
C ASP A 219 9.92 14.42 -38.53
N GLU A 220 10.56 15.28 -39.34
CA GLU A 220 11.02 14.99 -40.72
C GLU A 220 11.99 13.80 -40.86
N ALA A 221 12.38 13.15 -39.75
CA ALA A 221 13.31 12.03 -39.72
C ALA A 221 12.69 10.67 -40.12
N VAL A 222 11.37 10.56 -40.24
CA VAL A 222 10.70 9.32 -40.67
C VAL A 222 10.68 9.25 -42.21
N GLN A 223 11.78 8.79 -42.81
CA GLN A 223 11.77 8.42 -44.24
C GLN A 223 10.75 7.30 -44.46
N SER A 224 9.70 7.59 -45.24
CA SER A 224 8.79 6.57 -45.74
C SER A 224 9.59 5.52 -46.53
N PRO A 225 9.64 4.24 -46.11
CA PRO A 225 10.31 3.22 -46.91
C PRO A 225 9.49 3.01 -48.20
N THR A 226 10.15 3.18 -49.34
CA THR A 226 9.58 2.94 -50.67
C THR A 226 9.00 1.52 -50.75
N PRO A 227 7.72 1.35 -51.13
CA PRO A 227 7.08 0.04 -51.19
C PRO A 227 7.50 -0.68 -52.47
N GLU A 228 8.43 -1.65 -52.37
CA GLU A 228 8.54 -2.70 -53.37
C GLU A 228 7.49 -3.78 -53.07
N LEU A 229 6.67 -4.07 -54.09
CA LEU A 229 5.70 -5.17 -54.23
C LEU A 229 4.27 -4.93 -53.71
N LEU A 230 3.47 -4.15 -54.45
CA LEU A 230 2.01 -4.35 -54.64
C LEU A 230 1.55 -3.62 -55.94
N PRO A 231 0.41 -4.01 -56.57
CA PRO A 231 0.02 -3.64 -57.96
C PRO A 231 -0.23 -2.13 -58.13
N PRO A 232 -0.25 -1.60 -59.38
CA PRO A 232 -0.14 -0.16 -59.64
C PRO A 232 -1.31 0.63 -59.04
N TYR A 233 -0.97 1.54 -58.13
CA TYR A 233 -1.84 2.56 -57.56
C TYR A 233 -2.09 3.66 -58.59
N ASP A 234 -3.35 4.03 -58.79
CA ASP A 234 -3.76 5.09 -59.71
C ASP A 234 -3.46 6.47 -59.09
N ALA A 235 -2.46 7.17 -59.62
CA ALA A 235 -1.84 8.36 -59.04
C ALA A 235 -2.60 9.68 -59.30
N SER A 236 -3.92 9.64 -59.48
CA SER A 236 -4.72 10.82 -59.89
C SER A 236 -5.33 11.64 -58.75
N ALA A 237 -5.14 11.26 -57.48
CA ALA A 237 -5.51 12.09 -56.33
C ALA A 237 -4.27 12.67 -55.64
N SER A 238 -3.88 13.89 -56.04
CA SER A 238 -2.88 14.68 -55.33
C SER A 238 -3.45 15.12 -53.97
N TYR A 239 -3.22 14.33 -52.92
CA TYR A 239 -3.36 14.80 -51.54
C TYR A 239 -2.16 15.71 -51.26
N SER A 240 -2.41 17.01 -51.05
CA SER A 240 -1.41 17.89 -50.46
C SER A 240 -0.99 17.31 -49.12
N SER A 241 0.30 17.08 -48.94
CA SER A 241 0.89 16.70 -47.65
C SER A 241 0.87 17.92 -46.73
N ASP A 242 -0.31 18.32 -46.26
CA ASP A 242 -0.42 19.25 -45.14
C ASP A 242 -0.06 18.49 -43.86
N ALA A 243 1.25 18.32 -43.63
CA ALA A 243 1.80 17.85 -42.35
C ALA A 243 1.36 18.73 -41.16
N SER A 244 0.70 19.86 -41.42
CA SER A 244 0.19 20.78 -40.40
C SER A 244 -1.21 20.48 -39.86
N SER A 245 -1.94 19.47 -40.33
CA SER A 245 -3.31 19.19 -39.86
C SER A 245 -3.36 18.22 -38.67
N LEU A 246 -4.32 18.41 -37.75
CA LEU A 246 -4.60 17.46 -36.66
C LEU A 246 -5.00 16.08 -37.21
N PRO A 247 -4.73 14.98 -36.49
CA PRO A 247 -5.10 13.65 -36.95
C PRO A 247 -6.62 13.51 -37.13
N THR A 248 -7.05 12.86 -38.21
CA THR A 248 -8.48 12.70 -38.52
C THR A 248 -9.21 11.81 -37.51
N SER A 249 -8.51 10.85 -36.92
CA SER A 249 -9.01 9.93 -35.89
C SER A 249 -7.83 9.29 -35.16
N TRP A 250 -8.03 8.92 -33.90
CA TRP A 250 -7.01 8.24 -33.09
C TRP A 250 -7.65 7.39 -31.99
N ALA A 251 -6.92 6.38 -31.53
CA ALA A 251 -7.36 5.47 -30.47
C ALA A 251 -6.22 5.06 -29.54
N VAL A 252 -6.57 4.64 -28.33
CA VAL A 252 -5.62 4.10 -27.34
C VAL A 252 -5.85 2.59 -27.21
N VAL A 253 -4.77 1.83 -27.28
CA VAL A 253 -4.72 0.42 -26.86
C VAL A 253 -4.11 0.37 -25.45
N PRO A 254 -4.90 0.01 -24.42
CA PRO A 254 -4.41 -0.09 -23.05
C PRO A 254 -3.28 -1.11 -22.90
N PRO A 255 -2.38 -0.93 -21.92
CA PRO A 255 -1.26 -1.85 -21.69
C PRO A 255 -1.69 -3.28 -21.37
N SER A 256 -2.88 -3.46 -20.76
CA SER A 256 -3.42 -4.77 -20.38
C SER A 256 -3.81 -5.65 -21.58
N VAL A 257 -4.05 -5.05 -22.74
CA VAL A 257 -4.47 -5.74 -23.97
C VAL A 257 -3.50 -5.51 -25.13
N SER A 258 -2.48 -4.69 -24.92
CA SER A 258 -1.42 -4.44 -25.88
C SER A 258 -0.43 -5.61 -25.92
N GLN A 259 0.01 -5.99 -27.12
CA GLN A 259 1.02 -7.04 -27.31
C GLN A 259 2.36 -6.68 -26.65
N SER A 260 2.66 -5.39 -26.50
CA SER A 260 3.91 -4.90 -25.89
C SER A 260 3.82 -4.75 -24.37
N GLY A 261 2.63 -4.92 -23.78
CA GLY A 261 2.37 -4.57 -22.37
C GLY A 261 2.42 -3.06 -22.08
N ARG A 262 2.49 -2.23 -23.13
CA ARG A 262 2.60 -0.76 -23.03
C ARG A 262 1.40 -0.08 -23.67
N THR A 263 1.09 1.12 -23.20
CA THR A 263 0.11 2.01 -23.83
C THR A 263 0.56 2.31 -25.25
N THR A 264 -0.32 2.04 -26.21
CA THR A 264 -0.07 2.28 -27.65
C THR A 264 -1.13 3.23 -28.18
N VAL A 265 -0.72 4.24 -28.94
CA VAL A 265 -1.62 5.21 -29.58
C VAL A 265 -1.62 4.95 -31.08
N LEU A 266 -2.80 4.68 -31.64
CA LEU A 266 -3.01 4.51 -33.08
C LEU A 266 -3.56 5.81 -33.67
N ILE A 267 -2.96 6.29 -34.74
CA ILE A 267 -3.26 7.59 -35.35
C ILE A 267 -3.53 7.42 -36.83
N ALA A 268 -4.64 7.96 -37.33
CA ALA A 268 -4.90 8.05 -38.77
C ALA A 268 -4.12 9.21 -39.38
N GLN A 269 -3.26 8.90 -40.36
CA GLN A 269 -2.52 9.90 -41.12
C GLN A 269 -2.48 9.53 -42.60
N GLY A 270 -3.13 10.33 -43.44
CA GLY A 270 -3.21 10.09 -44.87
C GLY A 270 -3.76 8.68 -45.18
N PRO A 271 -3.06 7.87 -46.00
CA PRO A 271 -3.54 6.53 -46.37
C PRO A 271 -3.28 5.44 -45.32
N THR A 272 -2.53 5.73 -44.25
CA THR A 272 -2.03 4.72 -43.30
C THR A 272 -2.40 5.02 -41.83
N LEU A 273 -2.03 4.10 -40.94
CA LEU A 273 -2.04 4.28 -39.49
C LEU A 273 -0.62 4.34 -38.94
N LEU A 274 -0.36 5.27 -38.02
CA LEU A 274 0.85 5.29 -37.21
C LEU A 274 0.56 4.70 -35.83
N SER A 275 1.47 3.86 -35.35
CA SER A 275 1.48 3.32 -33.99
C SER A 275 2.57 4.00 -33.18
N LEU A 276 2.19 4.70 -32.11
CA LEU A 276 3.12 5.30 -31.15
C LEU A 276 3.17 4.45 -29.88
N THR A 277 4.36 3.96 -29.54
CA THR A 277 4.62 3.25 -28.27
C THR A 277 5.70 3.95 -27.47
N ARG A 278 5.61 3.91 -26.13
CA ARG A 278 6.66 4.43 -25.24
C ARG A 278 8.02 3.75 -25.48
N SER A 279 9.08 4.53 -25.69
CA SER A 279 10.46 4.03 -25.86
C SER A 279 10.99 3.36 -24.58
N ALA A 280 11.78 2.29 -24.74
CA ALA A 280 12.38 1.55 -23.62
C ALA A 280 13.60 2.25 -22.99
N ALA A 281 14.19 3.24 -23.67
CA ALA A 281 15.48 3.82 -23.31
C ALA A 281 15.39 5.13 -22.50
N GLY A 282 14.23 5.41 -21.88
CA GLY A 282 14.01 6.57 -21.02
C GLY A 282 13.55 7.84 -21.76
N PRO A 283 13.21 8.92 -21.02
CA PRO A 283 12.59 10.13 -21.57
C PRO A 283 13.49 10.97 -22.48
N SER A 284 14.81 10.69 -22.51
CA SER A 284 15.81 11.40 -23.32
C SER A 284 16.24 10.64 -24.59
N SER A 285 15.68 9.45 -24.84
CA SER A 285 15.95 8.68 -26.04
C SER A 285 14.90 9.03 -27.12
N ILE A 286 15.33 9.82 -28.10
CA ILE A 286 14.58 10.20 -29.30
C ILE A 286 14.50 9.04 -30.33
N ASP A 287 15.11 7.88 -30.05
CA ASP A 287 14.88 6.66 -30.84
C ASP A 287 13.49 6.09 -30.50
N THR A 288 12.52 6.59 -31.25
CA THR A 288 11.09 6.60 -30.98
C THR A 288 10.39 5.46 -31.73
N ALA A 289 9.63 4.62 -31.03
CA ALA A 289 8.85 3.55 -31.65
C ALA A 289 7.55 4.10 -32.28
N CYS A 290 7.69 5.08 -33.18
CA CYS A 290 6.67 5.43 -34.16
C CYS A 290 6.80 4.45 -35.31
N GLN A 291 5.79 3.61 -35.51
CA GLN A 291 5.76 2.61 -36.56
C GLN A 291 4.63 2.91 -37.52
N ASP A 292 4.95 3.11 -38.80
CA ASP A 292 3.95 3.09 -39.87
C ASP A 292 3.46 1.65 -40.06
N MET A 293 2.15 1.46 -39.96
CA MET A 293 1.48 0.17 -40.15
C MET A 293 1.35 -0.22 -41.62
N ARG A 294 1.79 0.64 -42.55
CA ARG A 294 1.88 0.41 -44.00
C ARG A 294 0.55 0.05 -44.66
N LEU A 295 -0.52 0.72 -44.23
CA LEU A 295 -1.83 0.60 -44.87
C LEU A 295 -1.95 1.60 -46.03
N SER A 296 -2.83 1.29 -46.99
CA SER A 296 -3.04 2.11 -48.20
C SER A 296 -4.50 2.49 -48.45
N ARG A 297 -5.35 2.39 -47.41
CA ARG A 297 -6.81 2.54 -47.51
C ARG A 297 -7.39 3.72 -46.72
N GLY A 298 -6.55 4.55 -46.12
CA GLY A 298 -6.97 5.76 -45.42
C GLY A 298 -7.37 6.91 -46.38
N PRO A 299 -7.84 8.05 -45.85
CA PRO A 299 -7.90 8.38 -44.43
C PRO A 299 -8.99 7.64 -43.66
N PHE A 300 -8.75 7.42 -42.37
CA PHE A 300 -9.66 6.73 -41.48
C PHE A 300 -10.38 7.72 -40.56
N HIS A 301 -11.71 7.65 -40.53
CA HIS A 301 -12.58 8.44 -39.65
C HIS A 301 -12.79 7.77 -38.29
N VAL A 302 -12.67 6.45 -38.21
CA VAL A 302 -12.83 5.67 -36.97
C VAL A 302 -11.67 4.71 -36.83
N ILE A 303 -11.12 4.63 -35.62
CA ILE A 303 -10.21 3.60 -35.17
C ILE A 303 -10.75 3.05 -33.85
N ARG A 304 -11.10 1.76 -33.80
CA ARG A 304 -11.63 1.11 -32.58
C ARG A 304 -10.96 -0.24 -32.36
N PRO A 305 -10.03 -0.34 -31.39
CA PRO A 305 -9.48 -1.63 -30.96
C PRO A 305 -10.55 -2.50 -30.32
N SER A 306 -10.50 -3.81 -30.54
CA SER A 306 -11.39 -4.75 -29.85
C SER A 306 -11.08 -4.82 -28.35
N PRO A 307 -12.05 -5.20 -27.49
CA PRO A 307 -11.84 -5.32 -26.05
C PRO A 307 -10.66 -6.21 -25.64
N ASN A 308 -10.32 -7.23 -26.42
CA ASN A 308 -9.15 -8.09 -26.19
C ASN A 308 -7.85 -7.63 -26.87
N GLY A 309 -7.88 -6.49 -27.59
CA GLY A 309 -6.74 -5.92 -28.30
C GLY A 309 -6.26 -6.68 -29.55
N LYS A 310 -6.98 -7.72 -29.99
CA LYS A 310 -6.55 -8.59 -31.11
C LYS A 310 -7.05 -8.16 -32.48
N LEU A 311 -8.13 -7.39 -32.54
CA LEU A 311 -8.74 -6.89 -33.78
C LEU A 311 -8.85 -5.37 -33.76
N LEU A 312 -8.95 -4.77 -34.95
CA LEU A 312 -9.14 -3.34 -35.15
C LEU A 312 -10.26 -3.10 -36.16
N ALA A 313 -11.21 -2.24 -35.77
CA ALA A 313 -12.27 -1.75 -36.63
C ALA A 313 -11.89 -0.36 -37.16
N LEU A 314 -11.87 -0.22 -38.47
CA LEU A 314 -11.49 0.99 -39.19
C LEU A 314 -12.65 1.44 -40.07
N MET A 315 -12.95 2.74 -40.09
CA MET A 315 -13.89 3.31 -41.06
C MET A 315 -13.12 4.22 -42.01
N THR A 316 -13.12 3.89 -43.29
CA THR A 316 -12.44 4.66 -44.34
C THR A 316 -13.27 5.87 -44.78
N ALA A 317 -12.65 6.78 -45.53
CA ALA A 317 -13.32 7.99 -46.04
C ALA A 317 -14.45 7.72 -47.03
N ASP A 318 -14.41 6.60 -47.74
CA ASP A 318 -15.48 6.12 -48.61
C ASP A 318 -16.58 5.35 -47.84
N LEU A 319 -16.59 5.46 -46.50
CA LEU A 319 -17.60 4.86 -45.61
C LEU A 319 -17.66 3.33 -45.67
N VAL A 320 -16.50 2.68 -45.82
CA VAL A 320 -16.37 1.23 -45.65
C VAL A 320 -15.90 0.95 -44.23
N LEU A 321 -16.65 0.12 -43.52
CA LEU A 321 -16.22 -0.46 -42.25
C LEU A 321 -15.33 -1.67 -42.55
N TRP A 322 -14.05 -1.54 -42.23
CA TRP A 322 -13.01 -2.53 -42.47
C TRP A 322 -12.48 -3.09 -41.16
N VAL A 323 -12.52 -4.42 -41.01
CA VAL A 323 -12.03 -5.12 -39.82
C VAL A 323 -10.77 -5.89 -40.16
N VAL A 324 -9.74 -5.67 -39.36
CA VAL A 324 -8.42 -6.28 -39.52
C VAL A 324 -7.93 -6.86 -38.20
N SER A 325 -6.94 -7.75 -38.26
CA SER A 325 -6.18 -8.13 -37.07
C SER A 325 -5.29 -6.98 -36.60
N SER A 326 -5.00 -6.87 -35.30
CA SER A 326 -4.18 -5.78 -34.73
C SER A 326 -2.73 -5.77 -35.20
N ASP A 327 -2.23 -6.90 -35.72
CA ASP A 327 -0.93 -7.02 -36.39
C ASP A 327 -1.00 -6.73 -37.90
N PHE A 328 -2.20 -6.40 -38.40
CA PHE A 328 -2.51 -6.11 -39.80
C PHE A 328 -2.18 -7.25 -40.78
N SER A 329 -1.95 -8.46 -40.28
CA SER A 329 -1.62 -9.63 -41.10
C SER A 329 -2.84 -10.18 -41.86
N ARG A 330 -4.06 -9.88 -41.40
CA ARG A 330 -5.30 -10.40 -41.97
C ARG A 330 -6.37 -9.33 -42.09
N SER A 331 -6.91 -9.18 -43.31
CA SER A 331 -8.20 -8.53 -43.55
C SER A 331 -9.32 -9.54 -43.27
N LEU A 332 -10.25 -9.18 -42.39
CA LEU A 332 -11.31 -10.09 -41.94
C LEU A 332 -12.65 -9.77 -42.60
N SER A 333 -13.06 -8.50 -42.63
CA SER A 333 -14.36 -8.11 -43.16
C SER A 333 -14.36 -6.70 -43.74
N GLU A 334 -15.15 -6.48 -44.77
CA GLU A 334 -15.43 -5.17 -45.37
C GLU A 334 -16.95 -5.00 -45.49
N PHE A 335 -17.48 -3.88 -45.03
CA PHE A 335 -18.90 -3.58 -45.06
C PHE A 335 -19.11 -2.15 -45.57
N ASP A 336 -19.68 -2.02 -46.77
CA ASP A 336 -20.03 -0.72 -47.33
C ASP A 336 -21.28 -0.16 -46.62
N ILE A 337 -21.07 0.86 -45.80
CA ILE A 337 -22.14 1.47 -45.01
C ILE A 337 -23.19 2.07 -45.94
N ARG A 338 -22.79 2.65 -47.08
CA ARG A 338 -23.72 3.33 -48.01
C ARG A 338 -24.66 2.36 -48.71
N ALA A 339 -24.22 1.13 -48.91
CA ALA A 339 -25.03 0.06 -49.48
C ALA A 339 -26.09 -0.47 -48.50
N SER A 340 -25.96 -0.19 -47.20
CA SER A 340 -26.89 -0.68 -46.19
C SER A 340 -28.24 0.07 -46.22
N GLU A 341 -29.33 -0.65 -46.01
CA GLU A 341 -30.67 -0.06 -45.86
C GLU A 341 -30.72 0.94 -44.70
N ALA A 342 -30.02 0.64 -43.60
CA ALA A 342 -29.92 1.53 -42.45
C ALA A 342 -29.33 2.89 -42.82
N TYR A 343 -28.27 2.92 -43.64
CA TYR A 343 -27.75 4.19 -44.13
C TYR A 343 -28.76 4.92 -45.02
N GLN A 344 -29.56 4.22 -45.82
CA GLN A 344 -30.58 4.84 -46.69
C GLN A 344 -31.73 5.44 -45.87
N ASP A 345 -32.18 4.73 -44.84
CA ASP A 345 -33.26 5.13 -43.94
C ASP A 345 -32.82 6.18 -42.91
N ALA A 346 -31.54 6.23 -42.57
CA ALA A 346 -31.00 7.09 -41.52
C ALA A 346 -31.42 8.56 -41.70
N SER A 347 -32.03 9.12 -40.65
CA SER A 347 -32.29 10.54 -40.55
C SER A 347 -30.98 11.34 -40.55
N SER A 348 -30.98 12.50 -41.21
CA SER A 348 -29.82 13.41 -41.14
C SER A 348 -29.61 13.87 -39.71
N ILE A 349 -28.38 13.76 -39.20
CA ILE A 349 -28.00 14.31 -37.90
C ILE A 349 -27.90 15.82 -38.04
N ASP A 350 -28.67 16.53 -37.22
CA ASP A 350 -28.68 18.00 -37.18
C ASP A 350 -27.32 18.50 -36.65
N ASN A 351 -26.45 18.94 -37.57
CA ASN A 351 -25.20 19.62 -37.26
C ASN A 351 -25.48 21.12 -37.26
N SER A 352 -25.81 21.69 -36.11
CA SER A 352 -26.20 23.10 -36.00
C SER A 352 -25.09 24.12 -36.36
N PHE A 353 -23.91 23.69 -36.84
CA PHE A 353 -22.78 24.58 -37.15
C PHE A 353 -21.89 24.15 -38.34
N SER A 354 -22.48 23.69 -39.45
CA SER A 354 -21.76 23.57 -40.75
C SER A 354 -21.91 24.81 -41.66
N SER A 355 -22.46 25.93 -41.18
CA SER A 355 -22.73 27.13 -42.00
C SER A 355 -21.68 28.26 -41.92
N THR A 356 -20.47 28.00 -41.43
CA THR A 356 -19.37 28.97 -41.50
C THR A 356 -18.19 28.43 -42.31
N ASP A 357 -18.44 28.06 -43.57
CA ASP A 357 -17.46 28.19 -44.65
C ASP A 357 -18.08 29.03 -45.76
N LEU A 358 -17.70 30.32 -45.78
CA LEU A 358 -18.03 31.25 -46.86
C LEU A 358 -17.06 30.99 -48.03
N GLY A 359 -17.55 30.30 -49.06
CA GLY A 359 -16.90 30.23 -50.36
C GLY A 359 -17.86 29.67 -51.43
N PRO A 360 -18.33 30.48 -52.40
CA PRO A 360 -19.26 30.00 -53.41
C PRO A 360 -18.49 29.46 -54.62
N THR A 361 -18.14 28.18 -54.63
CA THR A 361 -17.69 27.51 -55.88
C THR A 361 -18.12 26.04 -55.94
N SER A 362 -19.16 25.81 -56.75
CA SER A 362 -19.36 24.65 -57.65
C SER A 362 -19.04 23.24 -57.14
N SER A 363 -20.08 22.50 -56.75
CA SER A 363 -20.67 21.41 -57.55
C SER A 363 -21.50 20.52 -56.63
N ALA A 364 -22.75 20.27 -56.99
CA ALA A 364 -23.65 19.39 -56.26
C ALA A 364 -23.11 17.94 -56.27
N SER A 365 -22.52 17.49 -55.15
CA SER A 365 -22.20 16.08 -54.92
C SER A 365 -22.36 15.74 -53.43
N SER A 366 -23.41 14.95 -53.15
CA SER A 366 -23.79 14.30 -51.88
C SER A 366 -23.87 15.19 -50.62
N SER A 367 -25.09 15.62 -50.29
CA SER A 367 -25.47 16.04 -48.94
C SER A 367 -25.22 14.90 -47.95
N GLY A 368 -24.10 14.94 -47.21
CA GLY A 368 -23.81 13.95 -46.16
C GLY A 368 -24.89 13.98 -45.07
N LYS A 369 -25.13 12.84 -44.41
CA LYS A 369 -26.19 12.68 -43.39
C LYS A 369 -25.78 13.20 -42.00
N GLY A 370 -24.76 14.05 -41.91
CA GLY A 370 -24.11 14.43 -40.64
C GLY A 370 -23.34 13.26 -40.00
N GLY A 371 -23.01 13.36 -38.71
CA GLY A 371 -22.29 12.29 -38.00
C GLY A 371 -20.82 12.11 -38.41
N ILE A 372 -20.20 11.00 -37.98
CA ILE A 372 -18.77 10.71 -38.20
C ILE A 372 -18.51 10.56 -39.71
N GLY A 373 -17.65 11.41 -40.28
CA GLY A 373 -17.33 11.38 -41.71
C GLY A 373 -18.53 11.61 -42.64
N GLY A 374 -19.63 12.22 -42.16
CA GLY A 374 -20.85 12.41 -42.96
C GLY A 374 -21.70 11.14 -43.15
N SER A 375 -21.41 10.08 -42.41
CA SER A 375 -22.06 8.75 -42.51
C SER A 375 -23.46 8.65 -41.89
N GLY A 376 -23.90 9.63 -41.10
CA GLY A 376 -25.09 9.50 -40.26
C GLY A 376 -24.87 8.64 -39.00
N ILE A 377 -23.67 8.10 -38.79
CA ILE A 377 -23.31 7.32 -37.60
C ILE A 377 -22.83 8.28 -36.50
N ARG A 378 -23.33 8.09 -35.28
CA ARG A 378 -22.94 8.83 -34.08
C ARG A 378 -21.81 8.14 -33.31
N GLU A 379 -21.86 6.81 -33.24
CA GLU A 379 -20.92 6.02 -32.45
C GLU A 379 -20.67 4.64 -33.09
N VAL A 380 -19.43 4.16 -33.00
CA VAL A 380 -19.01 2.83 -33.44
C VAL A 380 -18.36 2.12 -32.25
N GLN A 381 -18.88 0.95 -31.89
CA GLN A 381 -18.38 0.15 -30.76
C GLN A 381 -18.38 -1.35 -31.06
N TRP A 382 -17.51 -2.07 -30.38
CA TRP A 382 -17.48 -3.53 -30.43
C TRP A 382 -18.56 -4.16 -29.56
N CYS A 383 -19.15 -5.24 -30.05
CA CYS A 383 -19.98 -6.15 -29.26
C CYS A 383 -19.18 -7.41 -28.94
N GLY A 384 -18.58 -7.45 -27.76
CA GLY A 384 -17.56 -8.45 -27.44
C GLY A 384 -16.38 -8.32 -28.39
N ASN A 385 -15.94 -9.42 -29.00
CA ASN A 385 -14.79 -9.43 -29.92
C ASN A 385 -15.15 -9.92 -31.34
N ASN A 386 -16.44 -9.99 -31.67
CA ASN A 386 -16.92 -10.70 -32.86
C ASN A 386 -17.62 -9.80 -33.87
N THR A 387 -18.40 -8.82 -33.39
CA THR A 387 -19.23 -7.94 -34.22
C THR A 387 -19.07 -6.49 -33.82
N ILE A 388 -19.42 -5.60 -34.74
CA ILE A 388 -19.34 -4.15 -34.56
C ILE A 388 -20.73 -3.58 -34.65
N ALA A 389 -21.06 -2.66 -33.74
CA ALA A 389 -22.30 -1.92 -33.75
C ALA A 389 -22.07 -0.49 -34.23
N LEU A 390 -22.97 -0.04 -35.10
CA LEU A 390 -23.05 1.32 -35.64
C LEU A 390 -24.32 1.96 -35.08
N ALA A 391 -24.20 3.00 -34.25
CA ALA A 391 -25.34 3.75 -33.76
C ALA A 391 -25.70 4.89 -34.72
N PHE A 392 -26.87 4.79 -35.33
CA PHE A 392 -27.54 5.89 -36.03
C PHE A 392 -28.41 6.68 -35.04
N ASN A 393 -29.19 7.65 -35.54
CA ASN A 393 -30.07 8.46 -34.70
C ASN A 393 -31.22 7.68 -34.07
N ASP A 394 -31.76 6.71 -34.77
CA ASP A 394 -33.01 6.01 -34.45
C ASP A 394 -32.88 4.49 -34.56
N GLU A 395 -31.67 3.99 -34.81
CA GLU A 395 -31.38 2.56 -34.83
C GLU A 395 -29.92 2.26 -34.50
N VAL A 396 -29.67 1.03 -34.04
CA VAL A 396 -28.34 0.46 -33.90
C VAL A 396 -28.22 -0.71 -34.86
N VAL A 397 -27.20 -0.70 -35.69
CA VAL A 397 -26.92 -1.74 -36.69
C VAL A 397 -25.73 -2.55 -36.24
N MET A 398 -25.93 -3.84 -35.99
CA MET A 398 -24.86 -4.78 -35.72
C MET A 398 -24.38 -5.40 -37.02
N VAL A 399 -23.09 -5.27 -37.32
CA VAL A 399 -22.42 -5.79 -38.51
C VAL A 399 -21.60 -7.03 -38.14
N GLY A 400 -21.85 -8.09 -38.90
CA GLY A 400 -21.20 -9.39 -38.86
C GLY A 400 -19.80 -9.39 -39.49
N PRO A 401 -18.95 -10.37 -39.14
CA PRO A 401 -17.62 -10.53 -39.75
C PRO A 401 -17.65 -10.89 -41.25
N PHE A 402 -18.82 -11.10 -41.84
CA PHE A 402 -18.99 -11.42 -43.26
C PHE A 402 -19.89 -10.41 -44.00
N GLY A 403 -20.17 -9.26 -43.38
CA GLY A 403 -20.95 -8.17 -43.98
C GLY A 403 -22.46 -8.24 -43.77
N ASP A 404 -23.02 -9.35 -43.28
CA ASP A 404 -24.42 -9.38 -42.87
C ASP A 404 -24.69 -8.45 -41.68
N SER A 405 -25.90 -7.91 -41.56
CA SER A 405 -26.24 -6.99 -40.49
C SER A 405 -27.62 -7.24 -39.86
N ILE A 406 -27.77 -6.85 -38.59
CA ILE A 406 -29.04 -6.85 -37.85
C ILE A 406 -29.34 -5.42 -37.40
N ARG A 407 -30.58 -4.98 -37.60
CA ARG A 407 -31.06 -3.64 -37.23
C ARG A 407 -31.89 -3.71 -35.96
N TYR A 408 -31.61 -2.80 -35.02
CA TYR A 408 -32.35 -2.64 -33.77
C TYR A 408 -32.91 -1.22 -33.69
N PRO A 409 -34.24 -1.01 -33.81
CA PRO A 409 -34.83 0.32 -33.78
C PRO A 409 -34.92 0.89 -32.36
N TYR A 410 -34.78 2.22 -32.25
CA TYR A 410 -34.92 3.00 -31.02
C TYR A 410 -35.71 4.29 -31.29
N ALA A 411 -36.33 4.85 -30.26
CA ALA A 411 -37.10 6.09 -30.39
C ALA A 411 -36.23 7.34 -30.58
N GLY A 412 -34.92 7.22 -30.42
CA GLY A 412 -33.96 8.29 -30.53
C GLY A 412 -32.52 7.84 -30.26
N PRO A 413 -31.59 8.79 -30.16
CA PRO A 413 -30.16 8.52 -30.09
C PRO A 413 -29.79 7.64 -28.90
N THR A 414 -28.90 6.67 -29.13
CA THR A 414 -28.39 5.76 -28.10
C THR A 414 -26.91 6.02 -27.81
N HIS A 415 -26.47 5.62 -26.63
CA HIS A 415 -25.06 5.58 -26.27
C HIS A 415 -24.60 4.12 -26.15
N LEU A 416 -23.46 3.82 -26.79
CA LEU A 416 -22.92 2.46 -26.90
C LEU A 416 -21.70 2.28 -26.00
N VAL A 417 -21.67 1.18 -25.25
CA VAL A 417 -20.51 0.85 -24.39
C VAL A 417 -20.08 -0.59 -24.67
N GLY A 418 -18.92 -0.74 -25.30
CA GLY A 418 -18.34 -2.05 -25.59
C GLY A 418 -17.83 -2.71 -24.30
N GLU A 419 -18.14 -4.00 -24.15
CA GLU A 419 -17.70 -4.83 -23.02
C GLU A 419 -17.01 -6.10 -23.55
N VAL A 420 -16.34 -6.85 -22.67
CA VAL A 420 -15.57 -8.05 -23.06
C VAL A 420 -16.42 -9.15 -23.73
N ASP A 421 -17.70 -9.22 -23.38
CA ASP A 421 -18.66 -10.26 -23.75
C ASP A 421 -19.88 -9.76 -24.53
N GLY A 422 -19.98 -8.45 -24.76
CA GLY A 422 -21.14 -7.86 -25.42
C GLY A 422 -21.05 -6.35 -25.59
N LEU A 423 -22.21 -5.73 -25.75
CA LEU A 423 -22.42 -4.32 -25.96
C LEU A 423 -23.58 -3.85 -25.06
N ARG A 424 -23.37 -2.77 -24.32
CA ARG A 424 -24.46 -2.08 -23.64
C ARG A 424 -25.00 -0.99 -24.53
N ILE A 425 -26.33 -0.89 -24.55
CA ILE A 425 -27.05 0.13 -25.30
C ILE A 425 -27.90 0.90 -24.30
N ILE A 426 -27.55 2.18 -24.11
CA ILE A 426 -28.28 3.09 -23.22
C ILE A 426 -29.13 4.00 -24.10
N ALA A 427 -30.44 3.84 -24.01
CA ALA A 427 -31.43 4.68 -24.67
C ALA A 427 -32.09 5.64 -23.66
N SER A 428 -32.97 6.52 -24.14
CA SER A 428 -33.72 7.45 -23.26
C SER A 428 -34.68 6.72 -22.31
N ASP A 429 -35.17 5.55 -22.68
CA ASP A 429 -36.22 4.80 -21.99
C ASP A 429 -35.80 3.42 -21.46
N ARG A 430 -34.62 2.90 -21.85
CA ARG A 430 -34.12 1.58 -21.39
C ARG A 430 -32.61 1.44 -21.49
N HIS A 431 -32.08 0.51 -20.69
CA HIS A 431 -30.71 0.00 -20.75
C HIS A 431 -30.77 -1.47 -21.16
N GLU A 432 -30.17 -1.79 -22.31
CA GLU A 432 -30.14 -3.14 -22.87
C GLU A 432 -28.71 -3.70 -22.92
N PHE A 433 -28.60 -5.03 -22.91
CA PHE A 433 -27.36 -5.76 -23.17
C PHE A 433 -27.52 -6.67 -24.38
N LEU A 434 -26.70 -6.41 -25.38
CA LEU A 434 -26.62 -7.16 -26.62
C LEU A 434 -25.35 -8.00 -26.61
N GLN A 435 -25.49 -9.32 -26.75
CA GLN A 435 -24.34 -10.23 -26.68
C GLN A 435 -24.52 -11.42 -27.60
N LYS A 436 -23.40 -12.06 -27.96
CA LYS A 436 -23.43 -13.39 -28.57
C LYS A 436 -24.09 -14.37 -27.60
N VAL A 437 -24.98 -15.21 -28.10
CA VAL A 437 -25.54 -16.35 -27.34
C VAL A 437 -24.39 -17.32 -27.08
N SER A 438 -24.16 -17.68 -25.82
CA SER A 438 -23.08 -18.59 -25.46
C SER A 438 -23.31 -19.97 -26.09
N ASP A 439 -22.22 -20.66 -26.43
CA ASP A 439 -22.31 -21.97 -27.07
C ASP A 439 -23.04 -22.98 -26.16
N VAL A 440 -22.91 -22.85 -24.84
CA VAL A 440 -23.65 -23.68 -23.85
C VAL A 440 -25.15 -23.39 -23.83
N SER A 441 -25.59 -22.13 -23.86
CA SER A 441 -27.03 -21.81 -23.96
C SER A 441 -27.61 -22.27 -25.30
N SER A 442 -26.83 -22.16 -26.39
CA SER A 442 -27.21 -22.69 -27.70
C SER A 442 -27.39 -24.22 -27.68
N ARG A 443 -26.45 -24.96 -27.07
CA ARG A 443 -26.55 -26.43 -26.96
C ARG A 443 -27.82 -26.87 -26.24
N VAL A 444 -28.24 -26.15 -25.20
CA VAL A 444 -29.43 -26.51 -24.40
C VAL A 444 -30.74 -26.06 -25.06
N PHE A 445 -30.83 -24.81 -25.51
CA PHE A 445 -32.11 -24.20 -25.88
C PHE A 445 -32.40 -24.15 -27.39
N ARG A 446 -31.42 -24.41 -28.25
CA ARG A 446 -31.63 -24.35 -29.72
C ARG A 446 -32.75 -25.34 -30.10
N PRO A 447 -33.79 -24.90 -30.82
CA PRO A 447 -34.86 -25.80 -31.25
C PRO A 447 -34.30 -26.95 -32.10
N GLY A 448 -34.68 -28.18 -31.77
CA GLY A 448 -34.18 -29.38 -32.46
C GLY A 448 -32.73 -29.76 -32.12
N SER A 449 -32.15 -29.20 -31.05
CA SER A 449 -30.84 -29.63 -30.55
C SER A 449 -30.88 -31.08 -30.11
N ASN A 450 -29.98 -31.90 -30.67
CA ASN A 450 -29.75 -33.28 -30.25
C ASN A 450 -28.57 -33.40 -29.26
N ASP A 451 -28.12 -32.27 -28.70
CA ASP A 451 -27.03 -32.26 -27.72
C ASP A 451 -27.45 -32.96 -26.42
N PRO A 452 -26.54 -33.71 -25.76
CA PRO A 452 -26.82 -34.34 -24.48
C PRO A 452 -27.40 -33.38 -23.42
N ALA A 453 -26.99 -32.10 -23.43
CA ALA A 453 -27.50 -31.10 -22.50
C ALA A 453 -28.97 -30.72 -22.76
N ALA A 454 -29.39 -30.62 -24.02
CA ALA A 454 -30.79 -30.40 -24.39
C ALA A 454 -31.67 -31.58 -23.99
N LEU A 455 -31.20 -32.80 -24.26
CA LEU A 455 -31.88 -34.05 -23.87
C LEU A 455 -31.98 -34.20 -22.35
N LEU A 456 -30.93 -33.81 -21.60
CA LEU A 456 -30.98 -33.78 -20.14
C LEU A 456 -32.01 -32.76 -19.63
N PHE A 457 -32.03 -31.56 -20.21
CA PHE A 457 -32.99 -30.53 -19.86
C PHE A 457 -34.43 -30.99 -20.11
N GLU A 458 -34.70 -31.58 -21.28
CA GLU A 458 -36.00 -32.17 -21.59
C GLU A 458 -36.36 -33.30 -20.63
N ALA A 459 -35.43 -34.23 -20.34
CA ALA A 459 -35.66 -35.32 -19.39
C ALA A 459 -36.02 -34.80 -17.99
N ALA A 460 -35.37 -33.72 -17.53
CA ALA A 460 -35.68 -33.09 -16.24
C ALA A 460 -37.07 -32.42 -16.23
N GLU A 461 -37.49 -31.84 -17.35
CA GLU A 461 -38.84 -31.28 -17.52
C GLU A 461 -39.91 -32.39 -17.56
N GLN A 462 -39.65 -33.49 -18.27
CA GLN A 462 -40.52 -34.68 -18.25
C GLN A 462 -40.62 -35.30 -16.85
N PHE A 463 -39.50 -35.34 -16.11
CA PHE A 463 -39.49 -35.79 -14.72
C PHE A 463 -40.35 -34.89 -13.84
N SER A 464 -40.23 -33.56 -14.00
CA SER A 464 -41.05 -32.58 -13.29
C SER A 464 -42.55 -32.72 -13.64
N ALA A 465 -42.86 -33.14 -14.87
CA ALA A 465 -44.20 -33.46 -15.34
C ALA A 465 -44.70 -34.86 -14.92
N LYS A 466 -43.92 -35.62 -14.15
CA LYS A 466 -44.21 -37.01 -13.72
C LYS A 466 -44.39 -37.99 -14.89
N SER A 467 -43.70 -37.74 -16.00
CA SER A 467 -43.69 -38.58 -17.19
C SER A 467 -42.60 -39.65 -17.10
N SER A 468 -42.91 -40.88 -17.47
CA SER A 468 -41.93 -41.99 -17.50
C SER A 468 -40.86 -41.81 -18.59
N ARG A 469 -41.09 -40.93 -19.57
CA ARG A 469 -40.13 -40.62 -20.66
C ARG A 469 -38.80 -40.03 -20.16
N ALA A 470 -38.76 -39.53 -18.94
CA ALA A 470 -37.53 -39.03 -18.34
C ALA A 470 -36.42 -40.10 -18.23
N ASP A 471 -36.79 -41.36 -17.94
CA ASP A 471 -35.84 -42.48 -17.83
C ASP A 471 -35.20 -42.82 -19.19
N GLU A 472 -36.00 -42.76 -20.26
CA GLU A 472 -35.52 -42.99 -21.64
C GLU A 472 -34.48 -41.94 -22.04
N GLY A 473 -34.75 -40.66 -21.75
CA GLY A 473 -33.82 -39.56 -22.02
C GLY A 473 -32.49 -39.72 -21.28
N ILE A 474 -32.51 -40.08 -19.99
CA ILE A 474 -31.27 -40.30 -19.21
C ILE A 474 -30.48 -41.50 -19.71
N ARG A 475 -31.15 -42.62 -20.05
CA ARG A 475 -30.46 -43.80 -20.60
C ARG A 475 -29.77 -43.49 -21.92
N ALA A 476 -30.40 -42.69 -22.77
CA ALA A 476 -29.84 -42.31 -24.07
C ALA A 476 -28.52 -41.53 -23.94
N ILE A 477 -28.36 -40.70 -22.90
CA ILE A 477 -27.20 -39.81 -22.72
C ILE A 477 -26.22 -40.29 -21.64
N ARG A 478 -26.37 -41.51 -21.11
CA ARG A 478 -25.62 -41.98 -19.92
C ARG A 478 -24.10 -41.80 -20.01
N SER A 479 -23.51 -42.03 -21.18
CA SER A 479 -22.06 -41.90 -21.41
C SER A 479 -21.56 -40.45 -21.43
N SER A 480 -22.43 -39.47 -21.72
CA SER A 480 -22.11 -38.04 -21.84
C SER A 480 -22.78 -37.19 -20.75
N LEU A 481 -23.39 -37.83 -19.77
CA LEU A 481 -24.15 -37.16 -18.71
C LEU A 481 -23.34 -36.15 -17.90
N PRO A 482 -22.04 -36.38 -17.55
CA PRO A 482 -21.24 -35.36 -16.87
C PRO A 482 -21.10 -34.04 -17.65
N ASP A 483 -20.86 -34.13 -18.97
CA ASP A 483 -20.78 -32.95 -19.86
C ASP A 483 -22.14 -32.27 -20.00
N ALA A 484 -23.22 -33.04 -20.11
CA ALA A 484 -24.59 -32.50 -20.14
C ALA A 484 -24.92 -31.71 -18.87
N VAL A 485 -24.53 -32.22 -17.69
CA VAL A 485 -24.72 -31.56 -16.39
C VAL A 485 -23.90 -30.28 -16.31
N ASP A 486 -22.62 -30.29 -16.69
CA ASP A 486 -21.77 -29.08 -16.72
C ASP A 486 -22.31 -28.04 -17.70
N CYS A 487 -22.75 -28.46 -18.88
CA CYS A 487 -23.33 -27.58 -19.89
C CYS A 487 -24.62 -26.90 -19.39
N CYS A 488 -25.54 -27.65 -18.77
CA CYS A 488 -26.75 -27.08 -18.14
C CYS A 488 -26.39 -26.10 -17.01
N LEU A 489 -25.38 -26.45 -16.20
CA LEU A 489 -24.92 -25.61 -15.10
C LEU A 489 -24.33 -24.30 -15.59
N ARG A 490 -23.46 -24.34 -16.61
CA ARG A 490 -22.85 -23.15 -17.23
C ARG A 490 -23.86 -22.32 -18.01
N ALA A 491 -24.81 -22.95 -18.72
CA ALA A 491 -25.90 -22.24 -19.37
C ALA A 491 -26.67 -21.37 -18.37
N ALA A 492 -26.86 -21.84 -17.14
CA ALA A 492 -27.54 -21.05 -16.09
C ALA A 492 -26.83 -19.73 -15.78
N ALA A 493 -25.50 -19.66 -15.93
CA ALA A 493 -24.70 -18.46 -15.69
C ALA A 493 -25.03 -17.32 -16.68
N TYR A 494 -25.41 -17.68 -17.90
CA TYR A 494 -25.74 -16.72 -18.95
C TYR A 494 -27.20 -16.29 -18.90
N GLU A 495 -28.11 -17.02 -18.24
CA GLU A 495 -29.50 -16.58 -18.17
C GLU A 495 -29.70 -15.43 -17.17
N TRP A 496 -30.45 -14.40 -17.55
CA TRP A 496 -30.77 -13.25 -16.69
C TRP A 496 -32.06 -13.46 -15.88
N ASP A 497 -33.01 -14.22 -16.42
CA ASP A 497 -34.27 -14.55 -15.75
C ASP A 497 -34.09 -15.65 -14.69
N LEU A 498 -34.62 -15.38 -13.49
CA LEU A 498 -34.52 -16.28 -12.34
C LEU A 498 -35.24 -17.62 -12.55
N THR A 499 -36.28 -17.66 -13.39
CA THR A 499 -37.02 -18.88 -13.67
C THR A 499 -36.18 -19.83 -14.52
N TRP A 500 -35.56 -19.32 -15.57
CA TRP A 500 -34.68 -20.10 -16.44
C TRP A 500 -33.42 -20.57 -15.74
N GLN A 501 -32.77 -19.71 -14.94
CA GLN A 501 -31.66 -20.13 -14.08
C GLN A 501 -32.04 -21.32 -13.18
N LYS A 502 -33.20 -21.25 -12.51
CA LYS A 502 -33.68 -22.32 -11.62
C LYS A 502 -33.99 -23.61 -12.37
N ARG A 503 -34.57 -23.54 -13.57
CA ARG A 503 -34.87 -24.73 -14.40
C ARG A 503 -33.58 -25.43 -14.83
N LEU A 504 -32.58 -24.68 -15.29
CA LEU A 504 -31.27 -25.23 -15.65
C LEU A 504 -30.55 -25.86 -14.44
N LEU A 505 -30.56 -25.19 -13.29
CA LEU A 505 -29.99 -25.74 -12.04
C LEU A 505 -30.73 -27.01 -11.57
N LYS A 506 -32.05 -27.11 -11.80
CA LYS A 506 -32.82 -28.32 -11.53
C LYS A 506 -32.45 -29.45 -12.50
N ALA A 507 -32.28 -29.15 -13.79
CA ALA A 507 -31.82 -30.13 -14.77
C ALA A 507 -30.43 -30.68 -14.44
N ALA A 508 -29.49 -29.81 -14.08
CA ALA A 508 -28.17 -30.22 -13.61
C ALA A 508 -28.26 -31.04 -12.29
N SER A 509 -29.13 -30.64 -11.36
CA SER A 509 -29.36 -31.40 -10.11
C SER A 509 -30.02 -32.75 -10.34
N PHE A 510 -30.84 -32.89 -11.37
CA PHE A 510 -31.44 -34.14 -11.79
C PHE A 510 -30.40 -35.05 -12.45
N GLY A 511 -29.59 -34.52 -13.38
CA GLY A 511 -28.56 -35.31 -14.05
C GLY A 511 -27.49 -35.84 -13.08
N LYS A 512 -27.04 -35.01 -12.12
CA LYS A 512 -25.98 -35.42 -11.19
C LYS A 512 -26.35 -36.62 -10.32
N SER A 513 -27.63 -36.90 -10.07
CA SER A 513 -28.04 -38.06 -9.25
C SER A 513 -27.80 -39.41 -9.92
N PHE A 514 -27.47 -39.42 -11.20
CA PHE A 514 -27.19 -40.64 -11.97
C PHE A 514 -25.70 -40.82 -12.30
N ILE A 515 -24.82 -39.99 -11.73
CA ILE A 515 -23.36 -40.04 -11.89
C ILE A 515 -22.76 -40.64 -10.61
N ASP A 516 -22.03 -41.75 -10.73
CA ASP A 516 -21.49 -42.49 -9.57
C ASP A 516 -20.44 -41.70 -8.78
N LEU A 517 -19.61 -40.90 -9.46
CA LEU A 517 -18.56 -40.05 -8.86
C LEU A 517 -18.69 -38.61 -9.37
N TYR A 518 -19.56 -37.83 -8.74
CA TYR A 518 -19.79 -36.42 -9.09
C TYR A 518 -19.10 -35.48 -8.10
N ASP A 519 -18.35 -34.49 -8.61
CA ASP A 519 -17.82 -33.40 -7.80
C ASP A 519 -18.89 -32.28 -7.63
N PRO A 520 -19.40 -32.03 -6.42
CA PRO A 520 -20.42 -31.01 -6.18
C PRO A 520 -19.88 -29.57 -6.22
N THR A 521 -18.56 -29.37 -6.23
CA THR A 521 -17.91 -28.07 -6.09
C THR A 521 -18.40 -27.08 -7.15
N ALA A 522 -18.36 -27.47 -8.43
CA ALA A 522 -18.81 -26.63 -9.54
C ALA A 522 -20.29 -26.20 -9.39
N TYR A 523 -21.16 -27.12 -8.95
CA TYR A 523 -22.58 -26.83 -8.73
C TYR A 523 -22.80 -25.80 -7.62
N ILE A 524 -22.10 -25.99 -6.49
CA ILE A 524 -22.19 -25.09 -5.33
C ILE A 524 -21.65 -23.71 -5.70
N ASP A 525 -20.53 -23.64 -6.40
CA ASP A 525 -19.89 -22.37 -6.78
C ASP A 525 -20.69 -21.61 -7.83
N MET A 526 -21.32 -22.30 -8.78
CA MET A 526 -22.26 -21.67 -9.71
C MET A 526 -23.49 -21.13 -8.98
N ALA A 527 -24.09 -21.91 -8.07
CA ALA A 527 -25.23 -21.45 -7.28
C ALA A 527 -24.87 -20.24 -6.38
N ARG A 528 -23.66 -20.23 -5.81
CA ARG A 528 -23.12 -19.07 -5.06
C ARG A 528 -22.99 -17.85 -5.97
N THR A 529 -22.36 -18.03 -7.12
CA THR A 529 -22.13 -16.97 -8.12
C THR A 529 -23.45 -16.36 -8.59
N LEU A 530 -24.44 -17.17 -8.98
CA LEU A 530 -25.75 -16.69 -9.40
C LEU A 530 -26.46 -15.89 -8.31
N ARG A 531 -26.38 -16.31 -7.04
CA ARG A 531 -26.96 -15.54 -5.92
C ARG A 531 -26.30 -14.16 -5.77
N VAL A 532 -24.97 -14.09 -5.94
CA VAL A 532 -24.23 -12.82 -5.88
C VAL A 532 -24.59 -11.93 -7.05
N LEU A 533 -24.55 -12.45 -8.28
CA LEU A 533 -24.92 -11.74 -9.51
C LEU A 533 -26.34 -11.18 -9.43
N ASN A 534 -27.32 -12.02 -9.07
CA ASN A 534 -28.72 -11.59 -8.96
C ASN A 534 -28.93 -10.53 -7.86
N SER A 535 -28.12 -10.54 -6.81
CA SER A 535 -28.17 -9.51 -5.76
C SER A 535 -27.63 -8.16 -6.28
N ALA A 536 -26.55 -8.17 -7.05
CA ALA A 536 -25.98 -6.95 -7.66
C ALA A 536 -26.88 -6.38 -8.79
N ARG A 537 -27.48 -7.28 -9.58
CA ARG A 537 -28.40 -6.95 -10.69
C ARG A 537 -29.75 -6.39 -10.24
N ASN A 538 -30.09 -6.51 -8.96
CA ASN A 538 -31.35 -5.97 -8.44
C ASN A 538 -31.46 -4.47 -8.75
N TYR A 539 -32.62 -4.01 -9.23
CA TYR A 539 -32.86 -2.61 -9.60
C TYR A 539 -32.51 -1.59 -8.50
N GLN A 540 -32.62 -1.95 -7.22
CA GLN A 540 -32.24 -1.08 -6.10
C GLN A 540 -30.73 -0.90 -5.93
N ILE A 541 -29.94 -1.82 -6.49
CA ILE A 541 -28.48 -1.78 -6.49
C ILE A 541 -27.99 -1.26 -7.84
N GLY A 542 -28.57 -1.75 -8.93
CA GLY A 542 -28.37 -1.21 -10.27
C GLY A 542 -27.00 -1.48 -10.88
N ILE A 543 -26.39 -2.65 -10.60
CA ILE A 543 -25.12 -3.09 -11.22
C ILE A 543 -25.39 -4.36 -12.05
N PRO A 544 -25.76 -4.23 -13.33
CA PRO A 544 -26.10 -5.37 -14.17
C PRO A 544 -24.84 -6.02 -14.77
N ILE A 545 -23.98 -6.54 -13.90
CA ILE A 545 -22.74 -7.23 -14.26
C ILE A 545 -23.04 -8.63 -14.84
N SER A 546 -22.38 -8.97 -15.95
CA SER A 546 -22.49 -10.29 -16.58
C SER A 546 -21.66 -11.35 -15.84
N TYR A 547 -21.87 -12.63 -16.17
CA TYR A 547 -21.05 -13.71 -15.61
C TYR A 547 -19.58 -13.59 -16.04
N GLU A 548 -19.32 -13.33 -17.33
CA GLU A 548 -17.96 -13.17 -17.86
C GLU A 548 -17.23 -11.98 -17.24
N GLN A 549 -17.92 -10.84 -17.07
CA GLN A 549 -17.39 -9.66 -16.39
C GLN A 549 -17.04 -9.95 -14.93
N TYR A 550 -17.89 -10.71 -14.23
CA TYR A 550 -17.64 -11.10 -12.84
C TYR A 550 -16.46 -12.08 -12.71
N VAL A 551 -16.34 -13.04 -13.62
CA VAL A 551 -15.20 -13.98 -13.65
C VAL A 551 -13.90 -13.25 -13.99
N ALA A 552 -13.92 -12.35 -14.97
CA ALA A 552 -12.74 -11.60 -15.41
C ALA A 552 -12.24 -10.60 -14.35
N ALA A 553 -13.15 -9.92 -13.64
CA ALA A 553 -12.79 -8.93 -12.62
C ALA A 553 -12.58 -9.54 -11.22
N GLY A 554 -13.19 -10.69 -10.95
CA GLY A 554 -13.21 -11.34 -9.65
C GLY A 554 -14.22 -10.75 -8.64
N PRO A 555 -14.52 -11.49 -7.56
CA PRO A 555 -15.50 -11.08 -6.54
C PRO A 555 -15.09 -9.83 -5.77
N THR A 556 -13.80 -9.60 -5.58
CA THR A 556 -13.23 -8.44 -4.87
C THR A 556 -13.50 -7.12 -5.59
N ALA A 557 -13.47 -7.13 -6.93
CA ALA A 557 -13.82 -5.96 -7.73
C ALA A 557 -15.28 -5.57 -7.55
N LEU A 558 -16.21 -6.54 -7.60
CA LEU A 558 -17.64 -6.28 -7.34
C LEU A 558 -17.87 -5.74 -5.92
N LEU A 559 -17.23 -6.35 -4.92
CA LEU A 559 -17.30 -5.88 -3.53
C LEU A 559 -16.77 -4.46 -3.37
N SER A 560 -15.72 -4.10 -4.09
CA SER A 560 -15.13 -2.75 -4.09
C SER A 560 -16.11 -1.73 -4.68
N ARG A 561 -16.73 -2.03 -5.84
CA ARG A 561 -17.76 -1.18 -6.46
C ARG A 561 -18.98 -0.98 -5.55
N LEU A 562 -19.55 -2.06 -5.03
CA LEU A 562 -20.67 -1.99 -4.08
C LEU A 562 -20.32 -1.16 -2.84
N THR A 563 -19.08 -1.26 -2.36
CA THR A 563 -18.59 -0.51 -1.20
C THR A 563 -18.42 0.98 -1.52
N ALA A 564 -17.90 1.32 -2.70
CA ALA A 564 -17.77 2.70 -3.19
C ALA A 564 -19.14 3.37 -3.36
N GLN A 565 -20.14 2.61 -3.82
CA GLN A 565 -21.53 3.05 -3.90
C GLN A 565 -22.29 3.03 -2.55
N ASN A 566 -21.57 2.83 -1.43
CA ASN A 566 -22.10 2.76 -0.06
C ASN A 566 -23.09 1.61 0.24
N HIS A 567 -23.13 0.56 -0.56
CA HIS A 567 -23.89 -0.67 -0.27
C HIS A 567 -23.18 -1.57 0.76
N HIS A 568 -22.62 -1.01 1.85
CA HIS A 568 -21.78 -1.72 2.83
C HIS A 568 -22.45 -2.97 3.42
N PHE A 569 -23.77 -2.94 3.63
CA PHE A 569 -24.50 -4.08 4.17
C PHE A 569 -24.53 -5.25 3.18
N LEU A 570 -24.83 -4.98 1.91
CA LEU A 570 -24.83 -5.99 0.87
C LEU A 570 -23.42 -6.52 0.64
N SER A 571 -22.42 -5.64 0.55
CA SER A 571 -21.00 -6.03 0.42
C SER A 571 -20.58 -6.95 1.57
N LEU A 572 -20.93 -6.63 2.82
CA LEU A 572 -20.60 -7.47 3.98
C LEU A 572 -21.31 -8.82 3.92
N LYS A 573 -22.58 -8.86 3.48
CA LYS A 573 -23.34 -10.10 3.30
C LYS A 573 -22.71 -11.00 2.22
N ILE A 574 -22.32 -10.42 1.10
CA ILE A 574 -21.65 -11.13 0.00
C ILE A 574 -20.26 -11.61 0.43
N ALA A 575 -19.45 -10.75 1.06
CA ALA A 575 -18.11 -11.13 1.52
C ALA A 575 -18.16 -12.32 2.49
N ARG A 576 -19.08 -12.29 3.46
CA ARG A 576 -19.31 -13.43 4.38
C ARG A 576 -19.78 -14.68 3.65
N TYR A 577 -20.65 -14.53 2.66
CA TYR A 577 -21.19 -15.64 1.88
C TYR A 577 -20.13 -16.31 1.00
N LEU A 578 -19.14 -15.53 0.53
CA LEU A 578 -18.01 -16.00 -0.27
C LEU A 578 -16.74 -16.30 0.55
N HIS A 579 -16.81 -16.21 1.88
CA HIS A 579 -15.66 -16.39 2.78
C HIS A 579 -14.48 -15.44 2.51
N ILE A 580 -14.76 -14.21 2.05
CA ILE A 580 -13.78 -13.14 1.82
C ILE A 580 -13.71 -12.25 3.06
N ARG A 581 -12.50 -11.88 3.49
CA ARG A 581 -12.30 -10.99 4.64
C ARG A 581 -12.98 -9.63 4.42
N PRO A 582 -13.82 -9.15 5.37
CA PRO A 582 -14.58 -7.92 5.21
C PRO A 582 -13.79 -6.63 5.54
N ASP A 583 -12.50 -6.74 5.86
CA ASP A 583 -11.68 -5.63 6.37
C ASP A 583 -11.76 -4.36 5.50
N PRO A 584 -11.62 -4.42 4.15
CA PRO A 584 -11.72 -3.22 3.31
C PRO A 584 -13.10 -2.56 3.37
N ILE A 585 -14.17 -3.37 3.45
CA ILE A 585 -15.56 -2.91 3.52
C ILE A 585 -15.80 -2.19 4.85
N LEU A 586 -15.30 -2.75 5.94
CA LEU A 586 -15.44 -2.19 7.29
C LEU A 586 -14.65 -0.89 7.45
N LYS A 587 -13.41 -0.85 6.96
CA LYS A 587 -12.58 0.36 6.93
C LYS A 587 -13.26 1.46 6.11
N HIS A 588 -13.76 1.14 4.91
CA HIS A 588 -14.48 2.11 4.08
C HIS A 588 -15.75 2.61 4.78
N TRP A 589 -16.57 1.72 5.35
CA TRP A 589 -17.75 2.11 6.13
C TRP A 589 -17.39 3.03 7.29
N ALA A 590 -16.31 2.74 8.03
CA ALA A 590 -15.88 3.56 9.16
C ALA A 590 -15.44 4.95 8.71
N ARG A 591 -14.66 5.04 7.62
CA ARG A 591 -14.27 6.32 6.98
C ARG A 591 -15.49 7.12 6.55
N ALA A 592 -16.45 6.49 5.88
CA ALA A 592 -17.70 7.13 5.47
C ALA A 592 -18.53 7.61 6.68
N LYS A 593 -18.60 6.82 7.76
CA LYS A 593 -19.30 7.19 8.99
C LYS A 593 -18.64 8.37 9.70
N ILE A 594 -17.31 8.41 9.78
CA ILE A 594 -16.55 9.55 10.33
C ILE A 594 -16.82 10.81 9.52
N ALA A 595 -16.72 10.71 8.19
CA ALA A 595 -16.89 11.85 7.30
C ALA A 595 -18.32 12.45 7.36
N ARG A 596 -19.35 11.61 7.49
CA ARG A 596 -20.76 12.06 7.58
C ARG A 596 -21.11 12.68 8.93
N THR A 597 -20.47 12.26 10.01
CA THR A 597 -20.79 12.70 11.37
C THR A 597 -20.08 14.02 11.70
N ARG A 598 -20.24 15.10 10.92
CA ARG A 598 -19.48 16.38 11.04
C ARG A 598 -19.22 16.83 12.50
N PRO A 599 -18.03 17.40 12.82
CA PRO A 599 -17.75 17.87 14.17
C PRO A 599 -18.77 18.94 14.54
N ALA A 600 -19.31 18.92 15.75
CA ALA A 600 -20.24 19.96 16.21
C ALA A 600 -19.48 21.29 16.35
N LEU A 601 -19.41 22.09 15.29
CA LEU A 601 -18.83 23.43 15.34
C LEU A 601 -19.64 24.27 16.34
N GLY A 602 -18.96 24.77 17.37
CA GLY A 602 -19.56 25.65 18.39
C GLY A 602 -20.23 24.95 19.59
N GLY A 603 -20.15 23.61 19.69
CA GLY A 603 -20.59 22.89 20.89
C GLY A 603 -19.58 22.95 22.05
N PRO A 604 -20.00 22.73 23.31
CA PRO A 604 -19.06 22.63 24.43
C PRO A 604 -18.13 21.43 24.22
N ALA A 605 -16.83 21.58 24.57
CA ALA A 605 -15.80 20.56 24.34
C ALA A 605 -16.15 19.17 24.91
N SER A 606 -16.90 19.12 26.02
CA SER A 606 -17.39 17.88 26.62
C SER A 606 -18.41 17.14 25.74
N ALA A 607 -19.30 17.86 25.05
CA ALA A 607 -20.29 17.28 24.16
C ALA A 607 -19.64 16.72 22.89
N ILE A 608 -18.63 17.41 22.35
CA ILE A 608 -17.83 16.94 21.20
C ILE A 608 -17.12 15.64 21.58
N SER A 609 -16.43 15.63 22.73
CA SER A 609 -15.72 14.44 23.23
C SER A 609 -16.65 13.24 23.47
N ALA A 610 -17.85 13.46 24.02
CA ALA A 610 -18.85 12.41 24.23
C ALA A 610 -19.42 11.87 22.90
N ALA A 611 -19.61 12.73 21.90
CA ALA A 611 -20.04 12.30 20.57
C ALA A 611 -18.97 11.45 19.87
N GLU A 612 -17.70 11.85 19.96
CA GLU A 612 -16.56 11.09 19.45
C GLU A 612 -16.38 9.75 20.19
N GLU A 613 -16.65 9.70 21.50
CA GLU A 613 -16.63 8.45 22.28
C GLU A 613 -17.66 7.44 21.77
N ARG A 614 -18.90 7.90 21.55
CA ARG A 614 -19.97 7.05 20.98
C ARG A 614 -19.61 6.58 19.57
N LEU A 615 -19.06 7.46 18.73
CA LEU A 615 -18.62 7.11 17.39
C LEU A 615 -17.49 6.07 17.41
N CYS A 616 -16.52 6.22 18.30
CA CYS A 616 -15.46 5.24 18.51
C CYS A 616 -16.04 3.88 18.94
N ALA A 617 -16.91 3.88 19.95
CA ALA A 617 -17.54 2.67 20.46
C ALA A 617 -18.33 1.92 19.37
N ASP A 618 -19.06 2.64 18.53
CA ASP A 618 -19.79 2.06 17.40
C ASP A 618 -18.86 1.38 16.37
N ILE A 619 -17.75 2.03 16.03
CA ILE A 619 -16.77 1.50 15.06
C ILE A 619 -16.12 0.24 15.62
N VAL A 620 -15.63 0.31 16.87
CA VAL A 620 -15.00 -0.80 17.58
C VAL A 620 -15.96 -1.98 17.72
N GLN A 621 -17.20 -1.72 18.12
CA GLN A 621 -18.21 -2.75 18.27
C GLN A 621 -18.50 -3.45 16.93
N LYS A 622 -18.61 -2.71 15.83
CA LYS A 622 -18.84 -3.32 14.51
C LYS A 622 -17.64 -4.14 14.04
N PHE A 623 -16.41 -3.68 14.29
CA PHE A 623 -15.20 -4.44 13.92
C PHE A 623 -15.09 -5.75 14.72
N ARG A 624 -15.42 -5.71 16.02
CA ARG A 624 -15.49 -6.90 16.88
C ARG A 624 -16.55 -7.90 16.42
N ILE A 625 -17.77 -7.42 16.16
CA ILE A 625 -18.86 -8.28 15.66
C ILE A 625 -18.47 -8.95 14.34
N ALA A 626 -17.86 -8.21 13.41
CA ALA A 626 -17.43 -8.79 12.14
C ALA A 626 -16.31 -9.83 12.32
N THR A 627 -15.38 -9.60 13.25
CA THR A 627 -14.30 -10.55 13.59
C THR A 627 -14.89 -11.88 14.11
N THR A 628 -15.75 -11.80 15.12
CA THR A 628 -16.37 -13.00 15.74
C THR A 628 -17.24 -13.81 14.78
N LEU A 629 -17.95 -13.14 13.86
CA LEU A 629 -18.77 -13.82 12.86
C LEU A 629 -17.95 -14.52 11.77
N ASN A 630 -16.74 -14.01 11.48
CA ASN A 630 -15.85 -14.63 10.50
C ASN A 630 -15.19 -15.89 11.08
N GLU A 631 -14.79 -15.87 12.36
CA GLU A 631 -14.17 -17.01 13.05
C GLU A 631 -15.13 -18.20 13.20
N ARG A 632 -16.40 -17.95 13.56
CA ARG A 632 -17.42 -19.01 13.68
C ARG A 632 -17.71 -19.73 12.37
N ILE A 633 -17.48 -19.09 11.24
CA ILE A 633 -17.67 -19.70 9.91
C ILE A 633 -16.45 -20.58 9.56
N GLY A 634 -15.25 -20.21 10.01
CA GLY A 634 -14.04 -21.03 9.82
C GLY A 634 -14.06 -22.35 10.58
N GLU A 635 -14.73 -22.42 11.73
CA GLU A 635 -14.86 -23.65 12.54
C GLU A 635 -15.87 -24.65 11.96
N LEU A 636 -16.81 -24.22 11.11
CA LEU A 636 -17.80 -25.08 10.44
C LEU A 636 -17.28 -25.68 9.12
N GLY A 637 -16.01 -25.47 8.77
CA GLY A 637 -15.35 -26.09 7.61
C GLY A 637 -14.78 -27.49 7.88
N GLY A 638 -14.98 -28.04 9.08
CA GLY A 638 -14.58 -29.39 9.46
C GLY A 638 -15.76 -30.35 9.50
N SER A 639 -15.91 -31.16 8.45
CA SER A 639 -16.45 -32.53 8.41
C SER A 639 -17.62 -32.96 9.34
N ASP A 640 -18.64 -32.14 9.60
CA ASP A 640 -19.80 -32.56 10.41
C ASP A 640 -21.16 -32.12 9.79
N ASP A 641 -21.28 -32.11 8.46
CA ASP A 641 -22.51 -31.70 7.74
C ASP A 641 -23.27 -32.87 7.06
N ASP A 642 -23.15 -34.09 7.59
CA ASP A 642 -23.81 -35.30 7.04
C ASP A 642 -25.14 -35.69 7.73
N ALA A 643 -25.75 -34.80 8.53
CA ALA A 643 -26.91 -35.16 9.37
C ALA A 643 -28.20 -34.34 9.14
N LEU A 644 -28.39 -33.67 7.99
CA LEU A 644 -29.61 -32.89 7.71
C LEU A 644 -30.40 -33.31 6.47
N ALA A 645 -30.26 -34.56 6.04
CA ALA A 645 -31.05 -35.12 4.94
C ALA A 645 -31.60 -36.54 5.25
N ALA A 646 -32.24 -36.74 6.40
CA ALA A 646 -33.15 -37.87 6.62
C ALA A 646 -34.08 -37.61 7.81
N GLY A 647 -35.40 -37.63 7.60
CA GLY A 647 -36.37 -37.71 8.70
C GLY A 647 -37.55 -36.76 8.61
N ALA A 648 -38.49 -37.05 7.71
CA ALA A 648 -39.89 -36.72 7.94
C ALA A 648 -40.47 -37.71 8.97
N PHE A 649 -41.46 -37.25 9.75
CA PHE A 649 -42.29 -37.93 10.76
C PHE A 649 -41.82 -37.89 12.23
N GLY A 650 -42.66 -37.31 13.10
CA GLY A 650 -42.73 -37.66 14.53
C GLY A 650 -42.67 -36.51 15.53
N ASP A 651 -43.85 -36.08 15.97
CA ASP A 651 -44.26 -35.52 17.27
C ASP A 651 -43.51 -34.41 18.02
N ALA A 652 -44.34 -33.52 18.56
CA ALA A 652 -44.04 -32.47 19.50
C ALA A 652 -43.94 -33.02 20.94
N HIS A 653 -42.79 -32.85 21.59
CA HIS A 653 -42.63 -32.53 23.01
C HIS A 653 -41.14 -32.33 23.32
N GLU A 654 -40.86 -31.62 24.43
CA GLU A 654 -39.54 -31.39 25.05
C GLU A 654 -38.75 -30.15 24.59
N ALA A 655 -39.26 -29.00 25.02
CA ALA A 655 -38.46 -27.87 25.40
C ALA A 655 -38.06 -28.00 26.88
N ASP A 656 -36.97 -28.72 27.22
CA ASP A 656 -36.21 -28.45 28.47
C ASP A 656 -34.88 -29.24 28.60
N THR A 657 -33.89 -29.07 27.71
CA THR A 657 -32.52 -29.55 28.02
C THR A 657 -31.39 -28.88 27.21
N LEU A 658 -31.25 -27.55 27.31
CA LEU A 658 -30.07 -26.83 26.79
C LEU A 658 -29.57 -25.78 27.80
N GLN A 659 -29.26 -26.23 29.02
CA GLN A 659 -28.46 -25.49 30.00
C GLN A 659 -27.42 -26.42 30.61
N LYS A 660 -26.39 -26.80 29.83
CA LYS A 660 -25.05 -27.22 30.31
C LYS A 660 -24.11 -27.55 29.16
N SER A 661 -23.72 -26.53 28.40
CA SER A 661 -22.38 -26.51 27.77
C SER A 661 -21.99 -25.07 27.40
N THR A 662 -22.08 -24.16 28.37
CA THR A 662 -21.37 -22.88 28.29
C THR A 662 -19.96 -23.11 28.83
N ARG A 663 -19.07 -23.64 27.99
CA ARG A 663 -17.63 -23.40 28.19
C ARG A 663 -17.43 -21.89 27.97
N SER A 664 -16.99 -21.23 29.03
CA SER A 664 -16.67 -19.81 29.07
C SER A 664 -15.58 -19.48 28.06
N VAL A 665 -15.95 -18.98 26.88
CA VAL A 665 -15.04 -18.19 26.03
C VAL A 665 -15.02 -16.77 26.57
N SER A 666 -14.43 -16.62 27.75
CA SER A 666 -14.05 -15.33 28.33
C SER A 666 -12.60 -15.07 27.96
N GLY A 667 -12.43 -14.46 26.79
CA GLY A 667 -11.23 -13.77 26.37
C GLY A 667 -11.69 -12.61 25.50
N ASP A 668 -11.50 -11.38 25.96
CA ASP A 668 -11.67 -10.16 25.16
C ASP A 668 -10.63 -10.18 24.03
N ARG A 669 -10.87 -11.00 23.01
CA ARG A 669 -10.02 -11.07 21.82
C ARG A 669 -10.26 -9.78 21.03
N GLY A 670 -9.18 -9.02 20.81
CA GLY A 670 -9.21 -7.77 20.06
C GLY A 670 -9.78 -7.97 18.65
N ALA A 671 -10.28 -6.89 18.04
CA ALA A 671 -10.70 -6.96 16.64
C ALA A 671 -9.50 -7.28 15.75
N SER A 672 -9.69 -8.14 14.74
CA SER A 672 -8.62 -8.47 13.78
C SER A 672 -8.38 -7.37 12.76
N VAL A 673 -9.39 -6.52 12.54
CA VAL A 673 -9.34 -5.40 11.58
C VAL A 673 -8.52 -4.25 12.18
N SER A 674 -7.46 -3.85 11.47
CA SER A 674 -6.64 -2.70 11.85
C SER A 674 -7.44 -1.39 11.87
N PHE A 675 -7.23 -0.61 12.93
CA PHE A 675 -7.80 0.71 13.16
C PHE A 675 -6.93 1.84 12.61
N ALA A 676 -5.65 1.60 12.31
CA ALA A 676 -4.68 2.62 11.92
C ALA A 676 -5.15 3.52 10.76
N GLU A 677 -5.63 2.95 9.65
CA GLU A 677 -6.13 3.74 8.51
C GLU A 677 -7.37 4.57 8.84
N VAL A 678 -8.25 4.03 9.69
CA VAL A 678 -9.49 4.71 10.11
C VAL A 678 -9.15 5.85 11.06
N ALA A 679 -8.24 5.63 12.00
CA ALA A 679 -7.72 6.64 12.91
C ALA A 679 -7.01 7.78 12.15
N TRP A 680 -6.20 7.44 11.15
CA TRP A 680 -5.56 8.44 10.29
C TRP A 680 -6.58 9.32 9.57
N THR A 681 -7.68 8.70 9.10
CA THR A 681 -8.78 9.43 8.48
C THR A 681 -9.48 10.36 9.49
N ALA A 682 -9.69 9.91 10.72
CA ALA A 682 -10.23 10.75 11.79
C ALA A 682 -9.32 11.95 12.10
N TRP A 683 -8.00 11.72 12.19
CA TRP A 683 -7.02 12.79 12.44
C TRP A 683 -7.02 13.83 11.31
N LYS A 684 -6.99 13.38 10.05
CA LYS A 684 -7.12 14.27 8.87
C LYS A 684 -8.42 15.05 8.85
N ALA A 685 -9.49 14.50 9.43
CA ALA A 685 -10.77 15.19 9.59
C ALA A 685 -10.78 16.20 10.77
N GLY A 686 -9.64 16.48 11.40
CA GLY A 686 -9.50 17.38 12.54
C GLY A 686 -9.93 16.76 13.88
N ARG A 687 -10.12 15.44 13.96
CA ARG A 687 -10.62 14.74 15.16
C ARG A 687 -9.51 13.99 15.87
N ALA A 688 -8.56 14.73 16.44
CA ALA A 688 -7.40 14.15 17.12
C ALA A 688 -7.79 13.17 18.24
N ASN A 689 -8.79 13.53 19.07
CA ASN A 689 -9.28 12.68 20.17
C ASN A 689 -9.92 11.37 19.70
N LEU A 690 -10.69 11.41 18.60
CA LEU A 690 -11.24 10.19 18.01
C LEU A 690 -10.12 9.31 17.44
N ALA A 691 -9.12 9.91 16.78
CA ALA A 691 -8.00 9.19 16.20
C ALA A 691 -7.17 8.45 17.25
N THR A 692 -6.82 9.11 18.35
CA THR A 692 -6.06 8.49 19.45
C THR A 692 -6.86 7.36 20.12
N ARG A 693 -8.17 7.56 20.37
CA ARG A 693 -9.05 6.50 20.91
C ARG A 693 -9.18 5.29 19.99
N LEU A 694 -9.29 5.51 18.67
CA LEU A 694 -9.33 4.41 17.71
C LEU A 694 -7.99 3.65 17.69
N LEU A 695 -6.86 4.36 17.81
CA LEU A 695 -5.54 3.74 17.88
C LEU A 695 -5.31 2.93 19.15
N ASP A 696 -5.96 3.25 20.27
CA ASP A 696 -5.87 2.43 21.49
C ASP A 696 -6.41 1.00 21.30
N HIS A 697 -7.24 0.79 20.27
CA HIS A 697 -7.75 -0.51 19.88
C HIS A 697 -6.91 -1.21 18.80
N GLU A 698 -5.87 -0.56 18.27
CA GLU A 698 -4.93 -1.18 17.33
C GLU A 698 -4.09 -2.24 18.04
N ALA A 699 -4.07 -3.46 17.50
CA ALA A 699 -3.35 -4.57 18.11
C ALA A 699 -1.85 -4.53 17.79
N ARG A 700 -1.47 -3.98 16.62
CA ARG A 700 -0.11 -3.97 16.12
C ARG A 700 0.57 -2.63 16.41
N ALA A 701 1.54 -2.63 17.33
CA ALA A 701 2.28 -1.43 17.71
C ALA A 701 3.03 -0.78 16.51
N ILE A 702 3.48 -1.58 15.54
CA ILE A 702 4.16 -1.10 14.33
C ILE A 702 3.27 -0.24 13.42
N ASP A 703 1.94 -0.42 13.46
CA ASP A 703 1.01 0.45 12.73
C ASP A 703 0.60 1.66 13.58
N GLN A 704 0.57 1.48 14.91
CA GLN A 704 0.12 2.48 15.86
C GLN A 704 1.15 3.59 16.08
N VAL A 705 2.40 3.21 16.37
CA VAL A 705 3.47 4.13 16.80
C VAL A 705 3.88 5.13 15.71
N PRO A 706 4.16 4.71 14.45
CA PRO A 706 4.50 5.67 13.40
C PRO A 706 3.37 6.67 13.13
N LEU A 707 2.11 6.24 13.30
CA LEU A 707 0.96 7.11 13.14
C LEU A 707 0.88 8.15 14.26
N LEU A 708 1.06 7.75 15.52
CA LEU A 708 1.12 8.66 16.67
C LEU A 708 2.22 9.73 16.48
N LEU A 709 3.40 9.36 15.98
CA LEU A 709 4.47 10.31 15.63
C LEU A 709 4.05 11.29 14.53
N ASN A 710 3.36 10.81 13.49
CA ASN A 710 2.85 11.68 12.42
C ASN A 710 1.80 12.67 12.95
N MET A 711 1.03 12.29 13.97
CA MET A 711 0.02 13.13 14.63
C MET A 711 0.62 14.08 15.69
N ARG A 712 1.94 14.07 15.92
CA ARG A 712 2.66 14.82 16.97
C ARG A 712 2.28 14.41 18.41
N GLU A 713 1.81 13.18 18.59
CA GLU A 713 1.54 12.58 19.90
C GLU A 713 2.81 11.87 20.43
N ASP A 714 3.92 12.61 20.52
CA ASP A 714 5.28 12.08 20.72
C ASP A 714 5.41 11.24 22.00
N LYS A 715 4.87 11.75 23.11
CA LYS A 715 4.89 11.06 24.41
C LYS A 715 4.10 9.75 24.35
N LEU A 716 2.91 9.78 23.75
CA LEU A 716 2.06 8.59 23.63
C LEU A 716 2.71 7.56 22.68
N ALA A 717 3.33 8.01 21.59
CA ALA A 717 4.08 7.16 20.66
C ALA A 717 5.22 6.42 21.37
N LEU A 718 5.99 7.12 22.21
CA LEU A 718 7.08 6.51 22.98
C LEU A 718 6.54 5.50 24.00
N VAL A 719 5.47 5.85 24.73
CA VAL A 719 4.83 4.93 25.68
C VAL A 719 4.34 3.67 24.98
N LYS A 720 3.69 3.78 23.81
CA LYS A 720 3.21 2.64 23.03
C LYS A 720 4.34 1.78 22.46
N ALA A 721 5.45 2.40 22.04
CA ALA A 721 6.65 1.66 21.64
C ALA A 721 7.24 0.87 22.82
N ILE A 722 7.33 1.49 24.00
CA ILE A 722 7.79 0.81 25.22
C ILE A 722 6.86 -0.35 25.60
N GLU A 723 5.54 -0.15 25.56
CA GLU A 723 4.53 -1.19 25.84
C GLU A 723 4.65 -2.40 24.89
N SER A 724 5.12 -2.17 23.65
CA SER A 724 5.33 -3.24 22.67
C SER A 724 6.54 -4.14 22.99
N GLY A 725 7.51 -3.62 23.75
CA GLY A 725 8.79 -4.30 24.00
C GLY A 725 9.73 -4.40 22.80
N ASP A 726 9.34 -3.89 21.63
CA ASP A 726 10.14 -3.91 20.41
C ASP A 726 11.22 -2.81 20.45
N THR A 727 12.49 -3.23 20.56
CA THR A 727 13.64 -2.32 20.64
C THR A 727 13.81 -1.49 19.38
N ASP A 728 13.49 -2.03 18.21
CA ASP A 728 13.66 -1.33 16.93
C ASP A 728 12.60 -0.23 16.81
N LEU A 729 11.38 -0.51 17.25
CA LEU A 729 10.31 0.48 17.29
C LEU A 729 10.62 1.61 18.29
N ILE A 730 11.21 1.29 19.43
CA ILE A 730 11.66 2.30 20.40
C ILE A 730 12.80 3.15 19.81
N TYR A 731 13.80 2.53 19.17
CA TYR A 731 14.87 3.29 18.48
C TYR A 731 14.31 4.17 17.37
N HIS A 732 13.34 3.67 16.59
CA HIS A 732 12.67 4.45 15.57
C HIS A 732 12.06 5.75 16.15
N VAL A 733 11.35 5.63 17.27
CA VAL A 733 10.80 6.79 17.99
C VAL A 733 11.91 7.72 18.48
N LEU A 734 12.90 7.19 19.22
CA LEU A 734 13.98 7.98 19.82
C LEU A 734 14.76 8.78 18.77
N LEU A 735 15.16 8.14 17.67
CA LEU A 735 15.94 8.76 16.61
C LEU A 735 15.12 9.81 15.85
N ARG A 736 13.81 9.60 15.69
CA ARG A 736 12.92 10.58 15.08
C ARG A 736 12.71 11.79 15.98
N LEU A 737 12.45 11.58 17.27
CA LEU A 737 12.31 12.67 18.25
C LEU A 737 13.61 13.48 18.41
N LYS A 738 14.78 12.81 18.43
CA LYS A 738 16.09 13.49 18.47
C LYS A 738 16.28 14.48 17.32
N LYS A 739 15.74 14.18 16.13
CA LYS A 739 15.84 15.05 14.95
C LYS A 739 14.82 16.19 14.96
N GLN A 740 13.68 16.04 15.64
CA GLN A 740 12.56 16.97 15.57
C GLN A 740 12.49 17.94 16.76
N LEU A 741 12.96 17.51 17.93
CA LEU A 741 12.82 18.26 19.18
C LEU A 741 14.13 18.92 19.60
N SER A 742 14.00 19.96 20.44
CA SER A 742 15.15 20.50 21.16
C SER A 742 15.73 19.45 22.12
N ARG A 743 17.02 19.52 22.46
CA ARG A 743 17.65 18.57 23.40
C ARG A 743 16.90 18.48 24.74
N GLY A 744 16.48 19.62 25.30
CA GLY A 744 15.72 19.64 26.56
C GLY A 744 14.34 19.00 26.45
N ASP A 745 13.58 19.30 25.39
CA ASP A 745 12.25 18.68 25.19
C ASP A 745 12.36 17.18 24.91
N PHE A 746 13.39 16.77 24.16
CA PHE A 746 13.69 15.37 23.89
C PHE A 746 13.92 14.58 25.17
N PHE A 747 14.85 15.04 26.03
CA PHE A 747 15.14 14.36 27.29
C PHE A 747 13.95 14.33 28.24
N ARG A 748 13.19 15.44 28.32
CA ARG A 748 11.95 15.49 29.10
C ARG A 748 10.95 14.42 28.66
N ILE A 749 10.76 14.22 27.34
CA ILE A 749 9.84 13.20 26.82
C ILE A 749 10.36 11.78 27.08
N VAL A 750 11.66 11.54 26.90
CA VAL A 750 12.27 10.22 27.14
C VAL A 750 12.13 9.79 28.61
N GLN A 751 12.23 10.74 29.55
CA GLN A 751 12.11 10.48 30.98
C GLN A 751 10.67 10.48 31.49
N ALA A 752 9.73 11.11 30.77
CA ALA A 752 8.34 11.26 31.20
C ALA A 752 7.67 9.94 31.64
N PRO A 753 7.84 8.78 30.97
CA PRO A 753 7.24 7.52 31.42
C PRO A 753 7.69 7.10 32.83
N VAL A 754 8.95 7.37 33.19
CA VAL A 754 9.51 7.07 34.51
C VAL A 754 9.00 8.06 35.55
N SER A 755 9.00 9.36 35.22
CA SER A 755 8.53 10.42 36.11
C SER A 755 7.04 10.31 36.44
N ASP A 756 6.18 10.06 35.44
CA ASP A 756 4.73 9.91 35.64
C ASP A 756 4.40 8.70 36.53
N ALA A 757 5.13 7.60 36.37
CA ALA A 757 4.98 6.40 37.19
C ALA A 757 5.40 6.62 38.65
N ALA A 758 6.37 7.52 38.91
CA ALA A 758 6.80 7.87 40.25
C ALA A 758 5.77 8.76 40.99
N VAL A 759 5.04 9.61 40.26
CA VAL A 759 4.02 10.51 40.82
C VAL A 759 2.71 9.76 41.16
N SER A 760 2.44 8.62 40.52
CA SER A 760 1.14 7.92 40.57
C SER A 760 0.96 6.92 41.75
N ALA A 761 1.61 7.14 42.91
CA ALA A 761 1.37 6.36 44.15
C ALA A 761 0.16 6.91 44.95
N PRO A 762 -0.54 6.09 45.78
CA PRO A 762 -1.99 5.92 45.74
C PRO A 762 -2.76 7.11 46.33
N GLY A 763 -3.58 7.77 45.51
CA GLY A 763 -4.47 8.82 46.02
C GLY A 763 -5.44 9.48 45.06
N GLN A 764 -5.38 9.28 43.74
CA GLN A 764 -6.31 9.96 42.83
C GLN A 764 -6.89 9.04 41.73
N ASN A 765 -8.21 9.17 41.59
CA ASN A 765 -9.12 8.27 40.89
C ASN A 765 -9.30 8.72 39.43
N THR A 766 -8.23 8.77 38.64
CA THR A 766 -8.32 9.01 37.18
C THR A 766 -8.40 7.67 36.45
N GLN A 767 -9.62 7.34 36.04
CA GLN A 767 -10.02 6.09 35.42
C GLN A 767 -9.43 5.89 34.01
N ARG A 768 -8.90 4.66 33.79
CA ARG A 768 -8.90 3.85 32.56
C ARG A 768 -7.71 3.80 31.57
N SER A 769 -6.62 4.56 31.67
CA SER A 769 -5.40 4.27 30.88
C SER A 769 -4.18 3.78 31.68
N ALA A 770 -4.16 4.01 33.00
CA ALA A 770 -2.99 3.67 33.84
C ALA A 770 -2.88 2.18 34.24
N SER A 771 -3.92 1.37 34.01
CA SER A 771 -3.98 0.01 34.56
C SER A 771 -3.12 -1.04 33.82
N LYS A 772 -2.58 -0.73 32.64
CA LYS A 772 -1.62 -1.61 31.93
C LYS A 772 -0.15 -1.26 32.17
N LEU A 773 0.15 -0.01 32.54
CA LEU A 773 1.52 0.45 32.79
C LEU A 773 2.12 -0.13 34.08
N ALA A 774 1.25 -0.47 35.04
CA ALA A 774 1.66 -1.04 36.33
C ALA A 774 2.20 -2.48 36.22
N SER A 775 1.86 -3.21 35.17
CA SER A 775 2.21 -4.64 35.01
C SER A 775 3.69 -4.88 34.69
N ASN A 776 4.43 -3.86 34.26
CA ASN A 776 5.75 -4.04 33.65
C ASN A 776 6.69 -2.85 33.91
N ARG A 777 6.90 -2.50 35.20
CA ARG A 777 7.83 -1.43 35.62
C ARG A 777 9.23 -1.53 35.00
N GLN A 778 9.68 -2.74 34.65
CA GLN A 778 10.97 -2.98 33.98
C GLN A 778 11.09 -2.31 32.60
N TYR A 779 9.97 -2.09 31.90
CA TYR A 779 9.97 -1.48 30.57
C TYR A 779 9.99 0.05 30.62
N LEU A 780 9.63 0.68 31.76
CA LEU A 780 9.55 2.14 31.87
C LEU A 780 10.89 2.84 31.62
N SER A 781 12.00 2.23 32.00
CA SER A 781 13.35 2.75 31.77
C SER A 781 13.96 2.28 30.44
N LEU A 782 13.26 1.46 29.65
CA LEU A 782 13.82 0.84 28.46
C LEU A 782 14.23 1.88 27.42
N ALA A 783 13.41 2.92 27.21
CA ALA A 783 13.75 4.02 26.30
C ALA A 783 15.02 4.77 26.74
N SER A 784 15.15 5.10 28.04
CA SER A 784 16.35 5.73 28.59
C SER A 784 17.59 4.85 28.46
N ASN A 785 17.45 3.55 28.73
CA ASN A 785 18.54 2.58 28.64
C ASN A 785 19.03 2.38 27.20
N LEU A 786 18.10 2.30 26.24
CA LEU A 786 18.43 2.20 24.82
C LEU A 786 19.06 3.50 24.29
N LEU A 787 18.55 4.66 24.71
CA LEU A 787 19.19 5.95 24.41
C LEU A 787 20.62 6.00 24.95
N GLU A 788 20.83 5.54 26.18
CA GLU A 788 22.14 5.48 26.82
C GLU A 788 23.09 4.53 26.06
N ALA A 789 22.62 3.35 25.64
CA ALA A 789 23.41 2.41 24.85
C ALA A 789 23.81 3.01 23.49
N TYR A 790 22.86 3.60 22.77
CA TYR A 790 23.12 4.28 21.50
C TYR A 790 24.09 5.45 21.67
N ALA A 791 23.90 6.31 22.67
CA ALA A 791 24.74 7.48 22.88
C ALA A 791 26.18 7.10 23.28
N LYS A 792 26.37 5.99 24.01
CA LYS A 792 27.71 5.47 24.34
C LYS A 792 28.54 5.13 23.10
N GLU A 793 27.90 4.59 22.06
CA GLU A 793 28.58 4.15 20.84
C GLU A 793 28.66 5.26 19.77
N VAL A 794 27.60 6.07 19.64
CA VAL A 794 27.44 6.97 18.48
C VAL A 794 27.62 8.45 18.83
N ASP A 795 27.17 8.90 20.00
CA ASP A 795 27.07 10.33 20.34
C ASP A 795 27.33 10.58 21.83
N ARG A 796 28.61 10.69 22.19
CA ARG A 796 29.03 10.87 23.60
C ARG A 796 28.62 12.22 24.18
N ASP A 797 28.49 13.26 23.37
CA ASP A 797 28.06 14.57 23.85
C ASP A 797 26.58 14.56 24.22
N LEU A 798 25.73 13.85 23.45
CA LEU A 798 24.36 13.59 23.85
C LEU A 798 24.28 12.86 25.21
N LEU A 799 25.18 11.91 25.46
CA LEU A 799 25.23 11.19 26.73
C LEU A 799 25.58 12.11 27.91
N LYS A 800 26.54 13.03 27.72
CA LYS A 800 26.91 14.03 28.72
C LYS A 800 25.73 14.92 29.08
N ASP A 801 25.07 15.48 28.07
CA ASP A 801 23.92 16.35 28.25
C ASP A 801 22.79 15.60 28.96
N PHE A 802 22.57 14.32 28.61
CA PHE A 802 21.55 13.47 29.22
C PHE A 802 21.80 13.24 30.71
N TYR A 803 23.01 12.80 31.10
CA TYR A 803 23.34 12.59 32.51
C TYR A 803 23.31 13.89 33.32
N TYR A 804 23.72 15.01 32.72
CA TYR A 804 23.69 16.30 33.39
C TYR A 804 22.25 16.77 33.68
N GLN A 805 21.35 16.67 32.70
CA GLN A 805 19.95 17.07 32.88
C GLN A 805 19.18 16.18 33.86
N ASP A 806 19.49 14.89 33.92
CA ASP A 806 18.85 13.93 34.83
C ASP A 806 19.44 13.94 36.26
N ASP A 807 20.34 14.88 36.56
CA ASP A 807 21.08 14.97 37.82
C ASP A 807 21.88 13.69 38.17
N ARG A 808 22.22 12.88 37.15
CA ARG A 808 23.04 11.66 37.27
C ARG A 808 24.53 12.02 37.37
N ARG A 809 24.89 12.69 38.47
CA ARG A 809 26.25 13.19 38.73
C ARG A 809 27.29 12.07 38.77
N THR A 810 26.96 10.96 39.40
CA THR A 810 27.86 9.79 39.47
C THR A 810 28.19 9.24 38.08
N ASP A 811 27.19 9.10 37.20
CA ASP A 811 27.42 8.60 35.84
C ASP A 811 28.20 9.62 34.99
N SER A 812 27.94 10.91 35.19
CA SER A 812 28.73 12.00 34.60
C SER A 812 30.20 11.94 35.03
N ALA A 813 30.45 11.61 36.30
CA ALA A 813 31.80 11.46 36.83
C ALA A 813 32.52 10.25 36.22
N ILE A 814 31.84 9.10 36.13
CA ILE A 814 32.37 7.88 35.50
C ILE A 814 32.68 8.13 34.03
N LEU A 815 31.81 8.84 33.31
CA LEU A 815 32.03 9.20 31.91
C LEU A 815 33.28 10.06 31.72
N ALA A 816 33.48 11.06 32.59
CA ALA A 816 34.69 11.88 32.58
C ALA A 816 35.97 11.07 32.89
N LEU A 817 35.88 10.08 33.79
CA LEU A 817 36.99 9.16 34.07
C LEU A 817 37.31 8.25 32.88
N GLN A 818 36.29 7.73 32.18
CA GLN A 818 36.49 6.94 30.97
C GLN A 818 37.20 7.75 29.88
N GLU A 819 36.81 9.02 29.71
CA GLU A 819 37.46 9.93 28.75
C GLU A 819 38.91 10.26 29.15
N ALA A 820 39.19 10.40 30.44
CA ALA A 820 40.55 10.56 30.93
C ALA A 820 41.39 9.29 30.70
N ASN A 821 40.80 8.10 30.87
CA ASN A 821 41.47 6.82 30.69
C ASN A 821 41.68 6.45 29.22
N ALA A 822 40.83 6.94 28.31
CA ALA A 822 41.03 6.77 26.87
C ALA A 822 42.32 7.43 26.38
N ILE A 823 42.81 8.47 27.06
CA ILE A 823 44.12 9.09 26.83
C ILE A 823 45.19 8.20 27.49
N GLN A 824 45.55 7.11 26.82
CA GLN A 824 46.63 6.21 27.23
C GLN A 824 47.98 6.79 26.79
N ASN A 825 48.99 6.75 27.68
CA ASN A 825 50.33 7.31 27.42
C ASN A 825 50.31 8.78 26.97
N ALA A 826 49.59 9.63 27.71
CA ALA A 826 49.41 11.06 27.40
C ALA A 826 50.75 11.73 27.10
N THR A 827 50.87 12.30 25.89
CA THR A 827 52.00 13.15 25.54
C THR A 827 51.98 14.43 26.38
N GLU A 828 53.09 15.17 26.44
CA GLU A 828 53.17 16.42 27.21
C GLU A 828 52.06 17.43 26.83
N SER A 829 51.59 17.39 25.58
CA SER A 829 50.49 18.24 25.08
C SER A 829 49.09 17.76 25.50
N GLU A 830 48.88 16.47 25.76
CA GLU A 830 47.57 15.87 26.05
C GLU A 830 47.31 15.72 27.56
N LEU A 831 48.38 15.78 28.36
CA LEU A 831 48.29 15.66 29.81
C LEU A 831 47.41 16.72 30.49
N PRO A 832 47.43 18.01 30.07
CA PRO A 832 46.52 19.01 30.63
C PRO A 832 45.04 18.67 30.42
N ASP A 833 44.68 18.12 29.24
CA ASP A 833 43.31 17.70 28.92
C ASP A 833 42.89 16.49 29.77
N LYS A 834 43.78 15.50 29.95
CA LYS A 834 43.56 14.37 30.86
C LYS A 834 43.31 14.83 32.30
N ILE A 835 44.12 15.77 32.80
CA ILE A 835 43.95 16.34 34.14
C ILE A 835 42.64 17.12 34.24
N PHE A 836 42.25 17.87 33.20
CA PHE A 836 40.98 18.59 33.16
C PHE A 836 39.77 17.64 33.25
N LYS A 837 39.79 16.53 32.52
CA LYS A 837 38.76 15.48 32.58
C LYS A 837 38.68 14.83 33.98
N LEU A 838 39.82 14.52 34.59
CA LEU A 838 39.88 14.01 35.98
C LEU A 838 39.31 15.01 36.98
N LYS A 839 39.66 16.30 36.87
CA LYS A 839 39.12 17.37 37.73
C LYS A 839 37.60 17.49 37.58
N THR A 840 37.09 17.34 36.35
CA THR A 840 35.66 17.34 36.08
C THR A 840 34.96 16.15 36.77
N GLY A 841 35.52 14.95 36.67
CA GLY A 841 35.00 13.77 37.38
C GLY A 841 35.04 13.92 38.91
N MET A 842 36.13 14.47 39.45
CA MET A 842 36.28 14.78 40.87
C MET A 842 35.20 15.75 41.35
N LYS A 843 34.93 16.81 40.58
CA LYS A 843 33.86 17.78 40.90
C LYS A 843 32.51 17.08 41.03
N PHE A 844 32.13 16.27 40.05
CA PHE A 844 30.85 15.56 40.10
C PHE A 844 30.75 14.57 41.26
N PHE A 845 31.81 13.82 41.59
CA PHE A 845 31.80 12.97 42.79
C PHE A 845 31.71 13.78 44.09
N SER A 846 32.29 14.98 44.14
CA SER A 846 32.25 15.82 45.35
C SER A 846 30.86 16.41 45.64
N GLU A 847 30.00 16.49 44.62
CA GLU A 847 28.62 16.94 44.74
C GLU A 847 27.70 15.84 45.31
N ASP A 848 28.15 14.58 45.34
CA ASP A 848 27.43 13.44 45.92
C ASP A 848 28.08 13.00 47.25
N LYS A 849 27.28 13.05 48.33
CA LYS A 849 27.76 12.74 49.70
C LYS A 849 28.17 11.28 49.88
N GLU A 850 27.65 10.36 49.07
CA GLU A 850 27.99 8.94 49.15
C GLU A 850 29.30 8.62 48.41
N ARG A 851 29.74 9.51 47.50
CA ARG A 851 30.90 9.30 46.60
C ARG A 851 32.15 10.07 47.00
N VAL A 852 32.24 10.46 48.27
CA VAL A 852 33.39 11.22 48.81
C VAL A 852 34.70 10.45 48.71
N LEU A 853 34.66 9.10 48.78
CA LEU A 853 35.85 8.27 48.61
C LEU A 853 36.39 8.37 47.19
N GLU A 854 35.52 8.24 46.19
CA GLU A 854 35.88 8.34 44.78
C GLU A 854 36.45 9.71 44.44
N ALA A 855 35.87 10.79 44.96
CA ALA A 855 36.43 12.14 44.79
C ALA A 855 37.87 12.23 45.33
N LYS A 856 38.15 11.66 46.51
CA LYS A 856 39.50 11.63 47.09
C LYS A 856 40.48 10.80 46.28
N LEU A 857 40.04 9.65 45.76
CA LEU A 857 40.90 8.79 44.92
C LEU A 857 41.24 9.46 43.59
N VAL A 858 40.30 10.19 42.99
CA VAL A 858 40.57 10.97 41.76
C VAL A 858 41.53 12.12 42.04
N ASP A 859 41.39 12.81 43.18
CA ASP A 859 42.35 13.83 43.63
C ASP A 859 43.76 13.25 43.82
N GLU A 860 43.88 12.09 44.46
CA GLU A 860 45.17 11.37 44.59
C GLU A 860 45.75 11.05 43.20
N GLN A 861 44.95 10.58 42.25
CA GLN A 861 45.41 10.31 40.89
C GLN A 861 45.92 11.58 40.17
N ILE A 862 45.23 12.72 40.33
CA ILE A 862 45.66 14.01 39.78
C ILE A 862 47.00 14.43 40.39
N ARG A 863 47.14 14.31 41.72
CA ARG A 863 48.38 14.63 42.43
C ARG A 863 49.54 13.74 41.99
N LEU A 864 49.29 12.45 41.75
CA LEU A 864 50.32 11.52 41.28
C LEU A 864 50.81 11.88 39.88
N LEU A 865 49.89 12.17 38.95
CA LEU A 865 50.25 12.58 37.58
C LEU A 865 51.06 13.88 37.57
N ALA A 866 50.65 14.87 38.38
CA ALA A 866 51.40 16.12 38.51
C ALA A 866 52.83 15.90 39.07
N PHE A 867 52.97 14.99 40.04
CA PHE A 867 54.28 14.61 40.58
C PHE A 867 55.13 13.89 39.53
N GLN A 868 54.57 12.93 38.79
CA GLN A 868 55.25 12.20 37.72
C GLN A 868 55.74 13.14 36.60
N GLN A 869 54.90 14.10 36.18
CA GLN A 869 55.29 15.09 35.19
C GLN A 869 56.47 15.97 35.66
N ALA A 870 56.43 16.42 36.91
CA ALA A 870 57.54 17.18 37.49
C ALA A 870 58.83 16.36 37.54
N LEU A 871 58.73 15.05 37.84
CA LEU A 871 59.87 14.14 37.83
C LEU A 871 60.47 13.95 36.43
N GLU A 872 59.64 13.74 35.41
CA GLU A 872 60.12 13.60 34.02
C GLU A 872 60.84 14.85 33.54
N LYS A 873 60.31 16.03 33.87
CA LYS A 873 60.93 17.32 33.53
C LYS A 873 62.28 17.51 34.24
N GLU A 874 62.37 17.15 35.52
CA GLU A 874 63.61 17.24 36.29
C GLU A 874 64.66 16.20 35.86
N ASP A 875 64.24 15.02 35.40
CA ASP A 875 65.12 13.96 34.87
C ASP A 875 65.49 14.17 33.38
N GLY A 876 65.05 15.28 32.78
CA GLY A 876 65.29 15.61 31.36
C GLY A 876 64.67 14.59 30.39
N HIS A 877 63.50 14.05 30.74
CA HIS A 877 62.75 13.04 29.98
C HIS A 877 63.51 11.73 29.70
N ARG A 878 64.50 11.39 30.53
CA ARG A 878 65.28 10.14 30.42
C ARG A 878 64.52 8.90 30.88
N SER A 879 63.49 9.08 31.69
CA SER A 879 62.67 8.00 32.24
C SER A 879 61.21 8.36 32.07
N GLN A 880 60.39 7.38 31.69
CA GLN A 880 58.94 7.54 31.64
C GLN A 880 58.36 7.18 33.01
N PHE A 881 57.81 8.17 33.71
CA PHE A 881 57.10 8.05 34.98
C PHE A 881 55.59 8.26 34.82
N THR A 882 55.16 9.05 33.83
CA THR A 882 53.77 9.47 33.67
C THR A 882 52.89 8.28 33.29
N GLY A 883 51.83 8.05 34.08
CA GLY A 883 50.89 6.94 33.87
C GLY A 883 51.21 5.66 34.65
N LEU A 884 52.36 5.60 35.35
CA LEU A 884 52.67 4.49 36.24
C LEU A 884 51.78 4.51 37.49
N SER A 885 51.56 3.32 38.07
CA SER A 885 50.93 3.24 39.39
C SER A 885 51.83 3.86 40.46
N LEU A 886 51.26 4.22 41.62
CA LEU A 886 52.02 4.72 42.76
C LEU A 886 53.17 3.77 43.15
N ASN A 887 52.90 2.46 43.19
CA ASN A 887 53.90 1.45 43.54
C ASN A 887 55.02 1.37 42.49
N GLU A 888 54.66 1.42 41.21
CA GLU A 888 55.62 1.34 40.12
C GLU A 888 56.47 2.61 40.02
N THR A 889 55.88 3.76 40.32
CA THR A 889 56.61 5.04 40.44
C THR A 889 57.63 4.96 41.57
N ILE A 890 57.25 4.43 42.74
CA ILE A 890 58.19 4.20 43.86
C ILE A 890 59.29 3.22 43.45
N ARG A 891 58.94 2.13 42.76
CA ARG A 891 59.89 1.13 42.28
C ARG A 891 60.95 1.75 41.37
N GLN A 892 60.52 2.52 40.36
CA GLN A 892 61.39 3.18 39.41
C GLN A 892 62.26 4.27 40.06
N LEU A 893 61.71 5.04 41.01
CA LEU A 893 62.48 6.02 41.78
C LEU A 893 63.59 5.37 42.62
N LEU A 894 63.30 4.24 43.26
CA LEU A 894 64.28 3.48 44.05
C LEU A 894 65.36 2.88 43.14
N PHE A 895 64.99 2.32 41.99
CA PHE A 895 65.93 1.78 41.01
C PHE A 895 66.90 2.83 40.46
N ARG A 896 66.45 4.09 40.32
CA ARG A 896 67.26 5.23 39.86
C ARG A 896 68.01 5.94 41.00
N ASN A 897 68.08 5.35 42.20
CA ASN A 897 68.70 5.93 43.40
C ASN A 897 68.10 7.27 43.88
N MET A 898 66.85 7.58 43.52
CA MET A 898 66.14 8.78 43.96
C MET A 898 65.38 8.55 45.28
N SER A 899 66.03 7.94 46.27
CA SER A 899 65.42 7.45 47.52
C SER A 899 64.71 8.52 48.36
N LYS A 900 65.19 9.78 48.34
CA LYS A 900 64.53 10.90 49.05
C LYS A 900 63.14 11.21 48.47
N LYS A 901 63.00 11.11 47.15
CA LYS A 901 61.72 11.36 46.44
C LYS A 901 60.76 10.18 46.62
N ALA A 902 61.26 8.95 46.63
CA ALA A 902 60.47 7.77 46.94
C ALA A 902 59.89 7.82 48.38
N GLU A 903 60.68 8.27 49.36
CA GLU A 903 60.24 8.44 50.74
C GLU A 903 59.21 9.58 50.89
N LYS A 904 59.42 10.69 50.16
CA LYS A 904 58.43 11.77 50.08
C LYS A 904 57.10 11.26 49.51
N LEU A 905 57.14 10.52 48.40
CA LEU A 905 55.95 9.97 47.76
C LEU A 905 55.21 8.96 48.66
N ARG A 906 55.95 8.13 49.40
CA ARG A 906 55.39 7.24 50.44
C ARG A 906 54.63 8.02 51.52
N SER A 907 55.22 9.12 52.02
CA SER A 907 54.62 9.97 53.05
C SER A 907 53.36 10.68 52.52
N ASP A 908 53.46 11.31 51.35
CA ASP A 908 52.41 12.14 50.76
C ASP A 908 51.14 11.31 50.42
N PHE A 909 51.31 10.06 50.00
CA PHE A 909 50.22 9.14 49.67
C PHE A 909 49.91 8.11 50.78
N LYS A 910 50.52 8.25 51.96
CA LYS A 910 50.31 7.37 53.13
C LYS A 910 50.44 5.88 52.79
N VAL A 911 51.44 5.53 51.99
CA VAL A 911 51.68 4.13 51.59
C VAL A 911 52.01 3.29 52.82
N PRO A 912 51.28 2.20 53.11
CA PRO A 912 51.52 1.38 54.29
C PRO A 912 52.96 0.87 54.36
N ASP A 913 53.54 0.90 55.56
CA ASP A 913 54.94 0.50 55.81
C ASP A 913 55.25 -0.89 55.25
N LYS A 914 54.37 -1.86 55.47
CA LYS A 914 54.52 -3.21 54.90
C LYS A 914 54.61 -3.22 53.37
N ARG A 915 53.82 -2.37 52.69
CA ARG A 915 53.80 -2.29 51.22
C ARG A 915 55.09 -1.64 50.71
N TYR A 916 55.49 -0.51 51.29
CA TYR A 916 56.73 0.17 50.91
C TYR A 916 57.97 -0.70 51.13
N TRP A 917 58.01 -1.44 52.24
CA TRP A 917 59.11 -2.35 52.54
C TRP A 917 59.23 -3.49 51.54
N ASN A 918 58.12 -4.07 51.08
CA ASN A 918 58.14 -5.08 50.01
C ASN A 918 58.62 -4.49 48.69
N ILE A 919 58.13 -3.31 48.29
CA ILE A 919 58.58 -2.65 47.04
C ILE A 919 60.09 -2.37 47.11
N LYS A 920 60.57 -1.86 48.24
CA LYS A 920 61.99 -1.53 48.43
C LYS A 920 62.89 -2.77 48.48
N LEU A 921 62.43 -3.84 49.14
CA LEU A 921 63.08 -5.15 49.12
C LEU A 921 63.21 -5.65 47.67
N ASP A 922 62.09 -5.70 46.93
CA ASP A 922 62.08 -6.15 45.54
C ASP A 922 63.06 -5.32 44.68
N THR A 923 63.07 -3.98 44.84
CA THR A 923 63.96 -3.12 44.05
C THR A 923 65.44 -3.35 44.34
N LEU A 924 65.81 -3.49 45.62
CA LEU A 924 67.21 -3.65 46.02
C LEU A 924 67.76 -5.02 45.63
N VAL A 925 66.90 -6.06 45.69
CA VAL A 925 67.24 -7.39 45.17
C VAL A 925 67.38 -7.35 43.66
N GLN A 926 66.47 -6.70 42.93
CA GLN A 926 66.56 -6.55 41.47
C GLN A 926 67.77 -5.73 41.01
N SER A 927 68.23 -4.76 41.81
CA SER A 927 69.42 -3.96 41.52
C SER A 927 70.73 -4.59 41.99
N ASN A 928 70.69 -5.79 42.61
CA ASN A 928 71.83 -6.47 43.23
C ASN A 928 72.61 -5.61 44.26
N ASP A 929 71.94 -4.68 44.95
CA ASP A 929 72.55 -3.82 45.97
C ASP A 929 72.45 -4.49 47.35
N TRP A 930 73.32 -5.48 47.58
CA TRP A 930 73.31 -6.30 48.81
C TRP A 930 73.68 -5.51 50.06
N ASP A 931 74.60 -4.57 49.93
CA ASP A 931 75.00 -3.69 51.03
C ASP A 931 73.88 -2.70 51.39
N GLY A 932 73.21 -2.13 50.38
CA GLY A 932 72.02 -1.32 50.56
C GLY A 932 70.85 -2.12 51.15
N LEU A 933 70.68 -3.38 50.76
CA LEU A 933 69.67 -4.29 51.31
C LEU A 933 69.95 -4.62 52.78
N TRP A 934 71.21 -4.88 53.13
CA TRP A 934 71.63 -5.12 54.51
C TRP A 934 71.45 -3.87 55.38
N ALA A 935 71.84 -2.70 54.89
CA ALA A 935 71.62 -1.42 55.56
C ALA A 935 70.12 -1.13 55.74
N PHE A 936 69.30 -1.41 54.73
CA PHE A 936 67.86 -1.24 54.78
C PHE A 936 67.22 -2.13 55.85
N ALA A 937 67.58 -3.41 55.90
CA ALA A 937 67.11 -4.36 56.91
C ALA A 937 67.60 -4.05 58.34
N ASN A 938 68.63 -3.22 58.50
CA ASN A 938 69.14 -2.76 59.81
C ASN A 938 68.57 -1.39 60.21
N SER A 939 67.97 -0.65 59.27
CA SER A 939 67.53 0.72 59.52
C SER A 939 66.45 0.83 60.61
N LYS A 940 65.46 -0.08 60.59
CA LYS A 940 64.39 -0.23 61.59
C LYS A 940 63.95 -1.70 61.62
N ARG A 941 63.21 -2.11 62.66
CA ARG A 941 62.62 -3.46 62.72
C ARG A 941 61.67 -3.65 61.53
N SER A 942 61.90 -4.71 60.74
CA SER A 942 61.10 -4.98 59.54
C SER A 942 59.62 -5.23 59.88
N PRO A 943 58.67 -4.46 59.33
CA PRO A 943 57.24 -4.65 59.52
C PRO A 943 56.69 -5.86 58.74
N ILE A 944 57.47 -6.41 57.80
CA ILE A 944 57.13 -7.60 57.01
C ILE A 944 57.81 -8.87 57.52
N GLY A 945 58.63 -8.77 58.57
CA GLY A 945 59.53 -9.84 58.99
C GLY A 945 60.79 -9.92 58.13
N TYR A 946 61.65 -10.89 58.40
CA TYR A 946 62.87 -11.18 57.63
C TYR A 946 62.69 -12.40 56.74
N THR A 947 61.64 -13.20 56.92
CA THR A 947 61.32 -14.31 55.99
C THR A 947 61.17 -13.83 54.54
N PRO A 948 60.43 -12.75 54.22
CA PRO A 948 60.33 -12.27 52.84
C PRO A 948 61.67 -11.88 52.21
N PHE A 949 62.63 -11.37 53.00
CA PHE A 949 63.98 -11.05 52.52
C PHE A 949 64.70 -12.33 52.06
N ILE A 950 64.61 -13.39 52.85
CA ILE A 950 65.24 -14.68 52.56
C ILE A 950 64.57 -15.33 51.36
N VAL A 951 63.23 -15.36 51.34
CA VAL A 951 62.46 -15.91 50.21
C VAL A 951 62.88 -15.24 48.90
N LYS A 952 62.87 -13.91 48.86
CA LYS A 952 63.22 -13.15 47.64
C LYS A 952 64.67 -13.37 47.18
N LEU A 953 65.62 -13.42 48.10
CA LEU A 953 67.02 -13.67 47.76
C LEU A 953 67.24 -15.09 47.24
N VAL A 954 66.58 -16.08 47.83
CA VAL A 954 66.67 -17.48 47.38
C VAL A 954 65.97 -17.67 46.04
N GLU A 955 64.81 -17.03 45.80
CA GLU A 955 64.13 -17.01 44.49
C GLU A 955 65.04 -16.48 43.36
N HIS A 956 65.87 -15.48 43.67
CA HIS A 956 66.86 -14.91 42.74
C HIS A 956 68.22 -15.66 42.75
N ASN A 957 68.31 -16.85 43.35
CA ASN A 957 69.52 -17.69 43.47
C ASN A 957 70.69 -17.09 44.31
N HIS A 958 70.43 -16.08 45.15
CA HIS A 958 71.41 -15.47 46.05
C HIS A 958 71.33 -16.05 47.47
N VAL A 959 71.58 -17.35 47.58
CA VAL A 959 71.44 -18.11 48.83
C VAL A 959 72.41 -17.62 49.92
N GLN A 960 73.66 -17.30 49.56
CA GLN A 960 74.67 -16.84 50.51
C GLN A 960 74.30 -15.51 51.18
N GLU A 961 73.77 -14.56 50.41
CA GLU A 961 73.29 -13.27 50.95
C GLU A 961 72.03 -13.46 51.81
N SER A 962 71.18 -14.43 51.47
CA SER A 962 69.97 -14.74 52.25
C SER A 962 70.29 -15.25 53.66
N MET A 963 71.39 -15.98 53.83
CA MET A 963 71.84 -16.51 55.13
C MET A 963 72.10 -15.40 56.16
N ARG A 964 72.45 -14.20 55.70
CA ARG A 964 72.72 -13.05 56.57
C ARG A 964 71.47 -12.60 57.35
N PHE A 965 70.28 -12.84 56.80
CA PHE A 965 69.00 -12.43 57.39
C PHE A 965 68.35 -13.50 58.27
N VAL A 966 68.79 -14.76 58.17
CA VAL A 966 68.27 -15.90 58.96
C VAL A 966 68.33 -15.65 60.48
N PRO A 967 69.44 -15.16 61.06
CA PRO A 967 69.53 -14.92 62.52
C PRO A 967 68.61 -13.81 63.03
N LYS A 968 68.04 -13.00 62.12
CA LYS A 968 67.15 -11.89 62.50
C LYS A 968 65.70 -12.32 62.70
N ILE A 969 65.35 -13.56 62.37
CA ILE A 969 64.01 -14.11 62.58
C ILE A 969 63.81 -14.38 64.07
N GLN A 970 63.21 -13.42 64.77
CA GLN A 970 62.95 -13.52 66.22
C GLN A 970 61.47 -13.69 66.55
N ASP A 971 60.57 -13.20 65.68
CA ASP A 971 59.14 -13.23 65.93
C ASP A 971 58.54 -14.62 65.64
N LYS A 972 57.59 -15.06 66.47
CA LYS A 972 56.97 -16.39 66.36
C LYS A 972 56.21 -16.56 65.03
N ALA A 973 55.55 -15.51 64.56
CA ALA A 973 54.84 -15.52 63.28
C ALA A 973 55.82 -15.65 62.09
N ASP A 974 56.94 -14.92 62.15
CA ASP A 974 57.99 -14.93 61.13
C ASP A 974 58.73 -16.30 61.11
N ARG A 975 59.00 -16.87 62.29
CA ARG A 975 59.57 -18.22 62.43
C ARG A 975 58.67 -19.31 61.84
N ASN A 976 57.36 -19.22 62.06
CA ASN A 976 56.40 -20.15 61.46
C ASN A 976 56.36 -20.01 59.93
N ALA A 977 56.41 -18.79 59.42
CA ALA A 977 56.47 -18.52 57.97
C ALA A 977 57.76 -19.09 57.35
N PHE A 978 58.90 -18.90 58.02
CA PHE A 978 60.19 -19.44 57.59
C PHE A 978 60.22 -20.97 57.58
N ASN A 979 59.75 -21.63 58.64
CA ASN A 979 59.66 -23.09 58.68
C ASN A 979 58.72 -23.64 57.59
N GLY A 980 57.59 -22.96 57.34
CA GLY A 980 56.69 -23.30 56.25
C GLY A 980 57.32 -23.11 54.86
N TYR A 981 58.22 -22.13 54.71
CA TYR A 981 58.98 -21.93 53.47
C TYR A 981 60.05 -23.01 53.29
N LEU A 982 60.81 -23.35 54.34
CA LEU A 982 61.82 -24.42 54.30
C LEU A 982 61.23 -25.76 53.85
N ALA A 983 60.04 -26.12 54.36
CA ALA A 983 59.34 -27.35 53.97
C ALA A 983 58.87 -27.37 52.51
N ARG A 984 58.79 -26.21 51.85
CA ARG A 984 58.32 -26.06 50.46
C ARG A 984 59.44 -25.78 49.47
N LEU A 985 60.68 -25.63 49.93
CA LEU A 985 61.82 -25.36 49.06
C LEU A 985 62.12 -26.58 48.19
N PRO A 986 62.18 -26.44 46.85
CA PRO A 986 62.47 -27.57 45.96
C PRO A 986 63.92 -28.08 46.11
N ASN A 987 64.85 -27.17 46.43
CA ASN A 987 66.25 -27.51 46.60
C ASN A 987 66.53 -27.83 48.07
N GLN A 988 66.50 -29.12 48.39
CA GLN A 988 66.72 -29.62 49.75
C GLN A 988 68.08 -29.25 50.33
N THR A 989 69.11 -29.07 49.48
CA THR A 989 70.44 -28.64 49.96
C THR A 989 70.42 -27.21 50.49
N VAL A 990 69.71 -26.30 49.82
CA VAL A 990 69.51 -24.92 50.26
C VAL A 990 68.61 -24.87 51.50
N ALA A 991 67.56 -25.70 51.55
CA ALA A 991 66.69 -25.81 52.72
C ALA A 991 67.47 -26.25 53.97
N ASN A 992 68.34 -27.26 53.84
CA ASN A 992 69.18 -27.72 54.94
C ASN A 992 70.17 -26.63 55.37
N GLN A 993 70.84 -25.97 54.44
CA GLN A 993 71.77 -24.86 54.74
C GLN A 993 71.10 -23.70 55.50
N LEU A 994 69.88 -23.32 55.12
CA LEU A 994 69.13 -22.26 55.79
C LEU A 994 68.58 -22.72 57.16
N SER A 995 68.23 -24.00 57.28
CA SER A 995 67.81 -24.61 58.54
C SER A 995 68.96 -24.68 59.54
N ASP A 996 70.14 -25.13 59.10
CA ASP A 996 71.35 -25.22 59.93
C ASP A 996 71.72 -23.84 60.48
N ARG A 997 71.73 -22.83 59.61
CA ARG A 997 72.01 -21.43 59.99
C ARG A 997 70.97 -20.78 60.90
N PHE A 998 69.76 -21.34 60.98
CA PHE A 998 68.71 -20.88 61.89
C PHE A 998 68.80 -21.55 63.27
N ASN A 999 69.38 -22.74 63.32
CA ASN A 999 69.61 -23.49 64.55
C ASN A 999 70.92 -23.08 65.25
N GLU A 1000 71.90 -22.57 64.49
CA GLU A 1000 73.04 -21.77 64.97
C GLU A 1000 72.58 -20.44 65.57
#